data_AF-A0A2S9YF29-F1
#
_entry.id   AF-A0A2S9YF29-F1
#
_cell.length_a   1.000
_cell.length_b   1.000
_cell.length_c   1.000
_cell.angle_alpha   90.00
_cell.angle_beta   90.00
_cell.angle_gamma   90.00
#
_symmetry.space_group_name_H-M   'P 1'
#
loop_
_entity.id
_entity.type
_entity.pdbx_description
1 polymer ?
#
loop_
_entity_poly.entity_id
_entity_poly.type
_entity_poly.pdbx_seq_one_letter_code
_entity_poly.pdbx_strand_id
1 'polypeptide(L)'
;MKSKDPFLRPLVWVAAVDLGLAVSVFWPWTQTYEFAEPGSMAALMTLRAVVWIVHLRALLGPVRAWQRQTDQGELDDETVLAADNALQRLTTHFVGALALGWVLAQAFSALLSSGSQITAAQQATAVLSGSSVVLALPALVIPALRNALFDVQAAVARDVVERSLRAPRTRRPLAGGLVLMFVSLASAAVIGLGGMVSWTRVEGQRALSLAEQQRLAELDASRIAGGLDRTATSDLLALDDLPAPLRELASDEPVVAYDTDTGQVMAAAPLGDGRWVLSTESFEDDSWRNAIELLITCVLAMVPALLAAVTLARVVTIPLRQLDEATRQIARTGALRTRGRVGALQNDEVGDVAANFNHMLDVFEELAEAVDKVAKGDLRVELERPGDLQDGFRAMLANLDEAVVQIRSTALEVGTAATSIQARVQELEDASGRQATSLREVGATVSSLAHSAESITNTARGVLEDAEQTRTNTDAMVQRITEFSSQAAGVAELLDQIGEIAQRSDLLALNGSLEAVRAGDAGRGFALVAAEMRRLAERVTGTVTDVSEQLAGIRVAGASTEAATERSRELAENTAKAARKISQETRRQGRSTELLVEAVHGVVESAATASTATTQTRAQAEGLRAHADSLERLTRSFELRGG
;
A
#
# COMPACT_ATOMS: atom_id res chain seq x y z
N MET A 1 37.46 -31.18 35.53
CA MET A 1 36.15 -30.49 35.47
C MET A 1 36.20 -29.18 34.65
N LYS A 2 36.62 -29.23 33.37
CA LYS A 2 36.42 -28.15 32.39
C LYS A 2 35.75 -28.74 31.14
N SER A 3 34.52 -29.20 31.28
CA SER A 3 33.64 -29.40 30.13
C SER A 3 32.98 -28.06 29.82
N LYS A 4 33.11 -27.57 28.57
CA LYS A 4 32.42 -26.37 28.05
C LYS A 4 30.95 -26.63 27.72
N ASP A 5 30.46 -27.85 27.94
CA ASP A 5 29.09 -28.23 27.63
C ASP A 5 28.13 -27.64 28.71
N PRO A 6 27.31 -26.63 28.37
CA PRO A 6 26.40 -25.97 29.31
C PRO A 6 25.29 -26.90 29.79
N PHE A 7 25.07 -28.02 29.10
CA PHE A 7 24.04 -28.98 29.40
C PHE A 7 24.53 -30.09 30.35
N LEU A 8 25.78 -30.56 30.20
CA LEU A 8 26.37 -31.58 31.06
C LEU A 8 26.54 -31.12 32.52
N ARG A 9 26.89 -29.86 32.74
CA ARG A 9 27.12 -29.31 34.10
C ARG A 9 25.88 -29.36 35.01
N PRO A 10 24.73 -28.78 34.63
CA PRO A 10 23.53 -28.80 35.47
C PRO A 10 23.01 -30.23 35.64
N LEU A 11 23.20 -31.09 34.65
CA LEU A 11 22.73 -32.46 34.75
C LEU A 11 23.62 -33.32 35.66
N VAL A 12 24.94 -33.16 35.59
CA VAL A 12 25.87 -33.76 36.55
C VAL A 12 25.62 -33.20 37.95
N TRP A 13 25.24 -31.93 38.07
CA TRP A 13 24.85 -31.34 39.35
C TRP A 13 23.54 -31.94 39.89
N VAL A 14 22.50 -32.08 39.06
CA VAL A 14 21.25 -32.76 39.45
C VAL A 14 21.52 -34.22 39.81
N ALA A 15 22.38 -34.93 39.07
CA ALA A 15 22.82 -36.28 39.41
C ALA A 15 23.49 -36.31 40.79
N ALA A 16 24.41 -35.37 41.05
CA ALA A 16 25.16 -35.28 42.28
C ALA A 16 24.27 -34.91 43.48
N VAL A 17 23.27 -34.05 43.27
CA VAL A 17 22.27 -33.69 44.29
C VAL A 17 21.33 -34.87 44.56
N ASP A 18 20.84 -35.58 43.54
CA ASP A 18 20.00 -36.76 43.72
C ASP A 18 20.75 -37.89 44.43
N LEU A 19 22.01 -38.14 44.03
CA LEU A 19 22.88 -39.13 44.67
C LEU A 19 23.26 -38.70 46.10
N GLY A 20 23.55 -37.41 46.32
CA GLY A 20 23.88 -36.86 47.62
C GLY A 20 22.71 -36.90 48.61
N LEU A 21 21.50 -36.60 48.15
CA LEU A 21 20.26 -36.77 48.92
C LEU A 21 19.98 -38.25 49.19
N ALA A 22 20.18 -39.13 48.21
CA ALA A 22 20.05 -40.57 48.43
C ALA A 22 21.05 -41.07 49.50
N VAL A 23 22.33 -40.69 49.42
CA VAL A 23 23.32 -41.10 50.43
C VAL A 23 22.99 -40.52 51.81
N SER A 24 22.62 -39.24 51.91
CA SER A 24 22.32 -38.59 53.19
C SER A 24 21.01 -39.04 53.85
N VAL A 25 20.07 -39.61 53.08
CA VAL A 25 18.85 -40.22 53.62
C VAL A 25 19.04 -41.70 53.94
N PHE A 26 19.61 -42.46 53.01
CA PHE A 26 19.67 -43.91 53.12
C PHE A 26 20.83 -44.41 53.98
N TRP A 27 21.98 -43.72 54.01
CA TRP A 27 23.11 -44.12 54.86
C TRP A 27 22.76 -44.08 56.35
N PRO A 28 22.18 -42.98 56.89
CA PRO A 28 21.72 -42.99 58.28
C PRO A 28 20.64 -44.04 58.52
N TRP A 29 19.72 -44.28 57.57
CA TRP A 29 18.68 -45.29 57.74
C TRP A 29 19.21 -46.72 57.85
N THR A 30 20.18 -47.11 57.01
CA THR A 30 20.82 -48.44 57.10
C THR A 30 21.57 -48.63 58.41
N GLN A 31 22.25 -47.57 58.90
CA GLN A 31 22.98 -47.59 60.17
C GLN A 31 22.06 -47.58 61.39
N THR A 32 20.91 -46.92 61.31
CA THR A 32 20.02 -46.70 62.46
C THR A 32 19.00 -47.82 62.64
N TYR A 33 18.66 -48.56 61.57
CA TYR A 33 17.50 -49.46 61.57
C TYR A 33 17.74 -50.82 60.89
N GLU A 34 18.98 -51.16 60.52
CA GLU A 34 19.40 -52.47 59.96
C GLU A 34 18.56 -52.98 58.76
N PHE A 35 17.92 -52.10 58.00
CA PHE A 35 16.95 -52.48 56.95
C PHE A 35 17.49 -53.33 55.78
N ALA A 36 18.82 -53.43 55.59
CA ALA A 36 19.46 -54.28 54.58
C ALA A 36 20.99 -54.25 54.75
N GLU A 37 21.70 -55.26 54.22
CA GLU A 37 23.15 -55.16 54.04
C GLU A 37 23.48 -53.95 53.13
N PRO A 38 24.52 -53.15 53.46
CA PRO A 38 24.93 -51.99 52.66
C PRO A 38 25.12 -52.31 51.17
N GLY A 39 25.49 -53.56 50.84
CA GLY A 39 25.66 -54.04 49.48
C GLY A 39 24.37 -54.06 48.65
N SER A 40 23.25 -54.50 49.21
CA SER A 40 21.94 -54.52 48.54
C SER A 40 21.41 -53.11 48.24
N MET A 41 21.62 -52.18 49.17
CA MET A 41 21.25 -50.78 48.99
C MET A 41 22.16 -50.08 47.98
N ALA A 42 23.46 -50.38 48.00
CA ALA A 42 24.36 -49.95 46.95
C ALA A 42 23.90 -50.49 45.59
N ALA A 43 23.50 -51.77 45.49
CA ALA A 43 23.00 -52.35 44.26
C ALA A 43 21.72 -51.67 43.73
N LEU A 44 20.77 -51.32 44.61
CA LEU A 44 19.56 -50.55 44.27
C LEU A 44 19.88 -49.16 43.75
N MET A 45 20.78 -48.45 44.43
CA MET A 45 21.23 -47.13 43.99
C MET A 45 21.98 -47.21 42.66
N THR A 46 22.73 -48.28 42.46
CA THR A 46 23.40 -48.56 41.18
C THR A 46 22.36 -48.85 40.10
N LEU A 47 21.32 -49.64 40.37
CA LEU A 47 20.25 -49.95 39.43
C LEU A 47 19.45 -48.69 39.05
N ARG A 48 19.06 -47.89 40.04
CA ARG A 48 18.39 -46.59 39.83
C ARG A 48 19.26 -45.65 39.01
N ALA A 49 20.54 -45.53 39.36
CA ALA A 49 21.50 -44.74 38.60
C ALA A 49 21.65 -45.26 37.16
N VAL A 50 21.68 -46.58 36.95
CA VAL A 50 21.76 -47.20 35.62
C VAL A 50 20.50 -46.90 34.79
N VAL A 51 19.30 -47.10 35.34
CA VAL A 51 18.02 -46.76 34.66
C VAL A 51 18.00 -45.28 34.30
N TRP A 52 18.41 -44.42 35.24
CA TRP A 52 18.49 -42.98 35.03
C TRP A 52 19.49 -42.62 33.92
N ILE A 53 20.70 -43.18 33.95
CA ILE A 53 21.75 -42.96 32.94
C ILE A 53 21.30 -43.45 31.56
N VAL A 54 20.62 -44.59 31.46
CA VAL A 54 20.13 -45.16 30.19
C VAL A 54 19.08 -44.25 29.56
N HIS A 55 18.04 -43.85 30.31
CA HIS A 55 17.00 -42.96 29.79
C HIS A 55 17.54 -41.58 29.40
N LEU A 56 18.44 -41.05 30.22
CA LEU A 56 19.05 -39.76 30.00
C LEU A 56 19.98 -39.78 28.78
N ARG A 57 20.73 -40.87 28.58
CA ARG A 57 21.55 -41.07 27.36
C ARG A 57 20.69 -41.17 26.11
N ALA A 58 19.55 -41.85 26.16
CA ALA A 58 18.63 -41.96 25.03
C ALA A 58 18.02 -40.61 24.62
N LEU A 59 17.65 -39.77 25.60
CA LEU A 59 17.02 -38.47 25.35
C LEU A 59 18.02 -37.38 24.91
N LEU A 60 19.31 -37.54 25.24
CA LEU A 60 20.34 -36.52 25.00
C LEU A 60 21.27 -36.80 23.83
N GLY A 61 21.15 -37.97 23.21
CA GLY A 61 21.84 -38.29 21.96
C GLY A 61 21.64 -37.20 20.90
N PRO A 62 20.40 -36.78 20.59
CA PRO A 62 20.12 -35.77 19.57
C PRO A 62 20.69 -34.39 19.93
N VAL A 63 20.55 -33.95 21.19
CA VAL A 63 21.05 -32.64 21.66
C VAL A 63 22.58 -32.57 21.59
N ARG A 64 23.27 -33.65 21.97
CA ARG A 64 24.75 -33.74 21.86
C ARG A 64 25.25 -33.88 20.43
N ALA A 65 24.43 -34.43 19.54
CA ALA A 65 24.76 -34.49 18.12
C ALA A 65 24.68 -33.08 17.50
N TRP A 66 23.59 -32.36 17.77
CA TRP A 66 23.43 -30.96 17.39
C TRP A 66 24.61 -30.11 17.88
N GLN A 67 24.92 -30.14 19.17
CA GLN A 67 25.98 -29.28 19.73
C GLN A 67 27.38 -29.57 19.15
N ARG A 68 27.71 -30.85 18.91
CA ARG A 68 28.99 -31.21 18.26
C ARG A 68 29.07 -30.71 16.83
N GLN A 69 27.96 -30.76 16.11
CA GLN A 69 27.86 -30.21 14.76
C GLN A 69 27.91 -28.67 14.76
N THR A 70 27.30 -28.00 15.74
CA THR A 70 27.45 -26.55 15.96
C THR A 70 28.91 -26.16 16.14
N ASP A 71 29.65 -26.88 17.00
CA ASP A 71 31.07 -26.60 17.27
C ASP A 71 31.98 -26.90 16.05
N GLN A 72 31.54 -27.75 15.13
CA GLN A 72 32.25 -28.12 13.89
C GLN A 72 31.83 -27.29 12.67
N GLY A 73 30.79 -26.46 12.78
CA GLY A 73 30.25 -25.65 11.69
C GLY A 73 29.42 -26.42 10.65
N GLU A 74 29.17 -27.72 10.86
CA GLU A 74 28.43 -28.61 9.95
C GLU A 74 27.04 -28.93 10.52
N LEU A 75 26.18 -27.91 10.58
CA LEU A 75 24.83 -28.02 11.14
C LEU A 75 23.84 -28.55 10.10
N ASP A 76 23.40 -29.80 10.27
CA ASP A 76 22.34 -30.44 9.48
C ASP A 76 20.94 -30.14 10.04
N ASP A 77 19.96 -29.93 9.17
CA ASP A 77 18.60 -29.53 9.58
C ASP A 77 17.85 -30.68 10.27
N GLU A 78 18.17 -31.95 9.91
CA GLU A 78 17.59 -33.13 10.56
C GLU A 78 18.04 -33.24 12.02
N THR A 79 19.29 -32.92 12.33
CA THR A 79 19.82 -32.97 13.70
C THR A 79 19.30 -31.83 14.56
N VAL A 80 19.09 -30.64 13.99
CA VAL A 80 18.44 -29.49 14.66
C VAL A 80 17.00 -29.83 15.03
N LEU A 81 16.21 -30.40 14.09
CA LEU A 81 14.83 -30.81 14.34
C LEU A 81 14.73 -31.99 15.32
N ALA A 82 15.67 -32.93 15.28
CA ALA A 82 15.74 -34.03 16.25
C ALA A 82 16.07 -33.51 17.66
N ALA A 83 16.93 -32.50 17.78
CA ALA A 83 17.26 -31.86 19.06
C ALA A 83 16.07 -31.09 19.66
N ASP A 84 15.34 -30.30 18.86
CA ASP A 84 14.11 -29.60 19.31
C ASP A 84 13.05 -30.59 19.82
N ASN A 85 12.77 -31.65 19.05
CA ASN A 85 11.83 -32.70 19.45
C ASN A 85 12.28 -33.44 20.72
N ALA A 86 13.57 -33.71 20.86
CA ALA A 86 14.11 -34.36 22.05
C ALA A 86 13.94 -33.47 23.30
N LEU A 87 14.24 -32.17 23.20
CA LEU A 87 14.09 -31.20 24.30
C LEU A 87 12.63 -31.04 24.74
N GLN A 88 11.68 -31.06 23.81
CA GLN A 88 10.25 -30.99 24.14
C GLN A 88 9.77 -32.25 24.88
N ARG A 89 10.25 -33.44 24.50
CA ARG A 89 9.89 -34.72 25.14
C ARG A 89 10.60 -34.96 26.47
N LEU A 90 11.74 -34.31 26.68
CA LEU A 90 12.62 -34.52 27.82
C LEU A 90 11.90 -34.28 29.15
N THR A 91 11.13 -33.21 29.28
CA THR A 91 10.41 -32.90 30.52
C THR A 91 9.40 -33.98 30.91
N THR A 92 8.70 -34.58 29.94
CA THR A 92 7.67 -35.58 30.23
C THR A 92 8.26 -36.96 30.54
N HIS A 93 9.30 -37.36 29.80
CA HIS A 93 9.94 -38.67 29.98
C HIS A 93 10.86 -38.71 31.20
N PHE A 94 11.55 -37.60 31.51
CA PHE A 94 12.37 -37.46 32.71
C PHE A 94 11.54 -37.64 33.97
N VAL A 95 10.35 -37.06 34.00
CA VAL A 95 9.40 -37.16 35.10
C VAL A 95 8.85 -38.56 35.26
N GLY A 96 8.40 -39.17 34.16
CA GLY A 96 7.90 -40.55 34.18
C GLY A 96 8.97 -41.54 34.66
N ALA A 97 10.22 -41.35 34.23
CA ALA A 97 11.35 -42.18 34.66
C ALA A 97 11.69 -41.99 36.15
N LEU A 98 11.62 -40.76 36.68
CA LEU A 98 11.80 -40.49 38.11
C LEU A 98 10.70 -41.15 38.96
N ALA A 99 9.44 -41.03 38.55
CA ALA A 99 8.32 -41.64 39.25
C ALA A 99 8.41 -43.18 39.21
N LEU A 100 8.70 -43.76 38.05
CA LEU A 100 8.84 -45.21 37.88
C LEU A 100 10.03 -45.78 38.65
N GLY A 101 11.19 -45.13 38.57
CA GLY A 101 12.39 -45.53 39.32
C GLY A 101 12.18 -45.48 40.83
N TRP A 102 11.37 -44.54 41.32
CA TRP A 102 11.01 -44.46 42.73
C TRP A 102 10.05 -45.57 43.15
N VAL A 103 9.01 -45.86 42.35
CA VAL A 103 8.10 -47.00 42.60
C VAL A 103 8.87 -48.33 42.66
N LEU A 104 9.80 -48.55 41.72
CA LEU A 104 10.62 -49.76 41.69
C LEU A 104 11.57 -49.85 42.89
N ALA A 105 12.19 -48.73 43.30
CA ALA A 105 13.07 -48.71 44.47
C ALA A 105 12.31 -49.01 45.77
N GLN A 106 11.09 -48.46 45.94
CA GLN A 106 10.25 -48.74 47.10
C GLN A 106 9.75 -50.18 47.09
N ALA A 107 9.31 -50.69 45.94
CA ALA A 107 8.88 -52.08 45.80
C ALA A 107 9.98 -53.08 46.16
N PHE A 108 11.21 -52.82 45.72
CA PHE A 108 12.35 -53.68 46.02
C PHE A 108 12.82 -53.55 47.48
N SER A 109 12.77 -52.36 48.07
CA SER A 109 13.05 -52.16 49.50
C SER A 109 12.04 -52.89 50.39
N ALA A 110 10.76 -52.87 50.03
CA ALA A 110 9.71 -53.60 50.74
C ALA A 110 9.94 -55.11 50.68
N LEU A 111 10.32 -55.64 49.51
CA LEU A 111 10.70 -57.05 49.34
C LEU A 111 11.86 -57.46 50.26
N LEU A 112 12.90 -56.63 50.39
CA LEU A 112 14.05 -56.91 51.26
C LEU A 112 13.72 -56.83 52.76
N SER A 113 12.80 -55.93 53.15
CA SER A 113 12.41 -55.74 54.55
C SER A 113 11.54 -56.87 55.12
N SER A 114 11.01 -57.75 54.26
CA SER A 114 10.17 -58.88 54.67
C SER A 114 10.90 -59.95 55.51
N GLY A 115 12.23 -59.82 55.69
CA GLY A 115 13.07 -60.76 56.43
C GLY A 115 13.61 -60.28 57.79
N SER A 116 13.32 -59.06 58.27
CA SER A 116 13.93 -58.52 59.51
C SER A 116 12.91 -58.16 60.62
N GLN A 117 13.29 -58.40 61.89
CA GLN A 117 12.47 -58.15 63.08
C GLN A 117 12.43 -56.66 63.48
N ILE A 118 11.77 -55.82 62.68
CA ILE A 118 11.70 -54.37 62.95
C ILE A 118 10.38 -53.98 63.62
N THR A 119 10.44 -53.10 64.63
CA THR A 119 9.24 -52.59 65.33
C THR A 119 8.44 -51.59 64.49
N ALA A 120 7.11 -51.60 64.64
CA ALA A 120 6.19 -50.76 63.85
C ALA A 120 6.43 -49.23 63.99
N ALA A 121 6.98 -48.79 65.13
CA ALA A 121 7.31 -47.39 65.37
C ALA A 121 8.52 -46.93 64.56
N GLN A 122 9.55 -47.77 64.44
CA GLN A 122 10.76 -47.49 63.65
C GLN A 122 10.46 -47.44 62.15
N GLN A 123 9.53 -48.28 61.68
CA GLN A 123 9.05 -48.21 60.30
C GLN A 123 8.29 -46.92 60.01
N ALA A 124 7.46 -46.44 60.95
CA ALA A 124 6.68 -45.21 60.76
C ALA A 124 7.57 -43.95 60.68
N THR A 125 8.60 -43.84 61.53
CA THR A 125 9.55 -42.71 61.49
C THR A 125 10.45 -42.73 60.25
N ALA A 126 10.85 -43.92 59.79
CA ALA A 126 11.51 -44.06 58.51
C ALA A 126 10.59 -43.52 57.38
N VAL A 127 9.39 -44.06 57.24
CA VAL A 127 8.43 -43.62 56.19
C VAL A 127 8.20 -42.11 56.18
N LEU A 128 8.03 -41.47 57.35
CA LEU A 128 7.83 -40.02 57.46
C LEU A 128 9.07 -39.22 57.01
N SER A 129 10.26 -39.59 57.47
CA SER A 129 11.50 -38.89 57.09
C SER A 129 11.82 -39.01 55.59
N GLY A 130 11.50 -40.17 54.98
CA GLY A 130 11.66 -40.39 53.55
C GLY A 130 10.67 -39.55 52.73
N SER A 131 9.45 -39.39 53.24
CA SER A 131 8.39 -38.60 52.60
C SER A 131 8.70 -37.11 52.57
N SER A 132 9.29 -36.54 53.64
CA SER A 132 9.71 -35.13 53.68
C SER A 132 10.79 -34.79 52.64
N VAL A 133 11.71 -35.71 52.37
CA VAL A 133 12.76 -35.49 51.36
C VAL A 133 12.20 -35.57 49.95
N VAL A 134 11.22 -36.45 49.71
CA VAL A 134 10.51 -36.54 48.43
C VAL A 134 9.74 -35.26 48.11
N LEU A 135 9.17 -34.59 49.12
CA LEU A 135 8.48 -33.31 48.94
C LEU A 135 9.44 -32.13 48.71
N ALA A 136 10.68 -32.21 49.22
CA ALA A 136 11.70 -31.17 49.03
C ALA A 136 12.44 -31.29 47.68
N LEU A 137 12.53 -32.49 47.11
CA LEU A 137 13.25 -32.77 45.86
C LEU A 137 12.77 -31.93 44.67
N PRO A 138 11.45 -31.74 44.43
CA PRO A 138 10.94 -30.86 43.39
C PRO A 138 11.40 -29.41 43.56
N ALA A 139 11.38 -28.88 44.78
CA ALA A 139 11.75 -27.48 45.06
C ALA A 139 13.23 -27.18 44.77
N LEU A 140 14.11 -28.18 44.86
CA LEU A 140 15.55 -28.05 44.58
C LEU A 140 15.90 -28.37 43.12
N VAL A 141 15.30 -29.42 42.56
CA VAL A 141 15.65 -29.91 41.21
C VAL A 141 14.97 -29.09 40.12
N ILE A 142 13.72 -28.62 40.33
CA ILE A 142 12.95 -27.91 39.29
C ILE A 142 13.59 -26.58 38.87
N PRO A 143 13.99 -25.67 39.80
CA PRO A 143 14.57 -24.39 39.39
C PRO A 143 15.91 -24.57 38.65
N ALA A 144 16.71 -25.54 39.09
CA ALA A 144 17.99 -25.87 38.45
C ALA A 144 17.79 -26.44 37.04
N LEU A 145 16.82 -27.34 36.86
CA LEU A 145 16.51 -27.94 35.55
C LEU A 145 15.88 -26.90 34.60
N ARG A 146 15.01 -26.02 35.12
CA ARG A 146 14.38 -24.92 34.36
C ARG A 146 15.43 -23.98 33.79
N ASN A 147 16.34 -23.48 34.62
CA ASN A 147 17.36 -22.53 34.18
C ASN A 147 18.31 -23.17 33.16
N ALA A 148 18.70 -24.43 33.38
CA ALA A 148 19.58 -25.17 32.46
C ALA A 148 18.98 -25.45 31.08
N LEU A 149 17.68 -25.80 31.03
CA LEU A 149 17.02 -26.15 29.77
C LEU A 149 16.61 -24.92 28.96
N PHE A 150 16.32 -23.80 29.64
CA PHE A 150 15.85 -22.59 28.97
C PHE A 150 16.89 -22.02 28.00
N ASP A 151 18.16 -21.96 28.42
CA ASP A 151 19.24 -21.41 27.59
C ASP A 151 19.47 -22.25 26.31
N VAL A 152 19.38 -23.58 26.44
CA VAL A 152 19.56 -24.51 25.31
C VAL A 152 18.35 -24.46 24.37
N GLN A 153 17.14 -24.40 24.91
CA GLN A 153 15.92 -24.24 24.10
C GLN A 153 15.93 -22.92 23.33
N ALA A 154 16.37 -21.83 23.95
CA ALA A 154 16.50 -20.53 23.29
C ALA A 154 17.54 -20.55 22.17
N ALA A 155 18.66 -21.27 22.36
CA ALA A 155 19.68 -21.43 21.32
C ALA A 155 19.14 -22.23 20.11
N VAL A 156 18.56 -23.40 20.33
CA VAL A 156 17.96 -24.22 19.25
C VAL A 156 16.81 -23.49 18.56
N ALA A 157 15.99 -22.74 19.31
CA ALA A 157 14.89 -21.97 18.74
C ALA A 157 15.36 -20.85 17.79
N ARG A 158 16.51 -20.21 18.08
CA ARG A 158 17.12 -19.23 17.18
C ARG A 158 17.55 -19.90 15.87
N ASP A 159 18.27 -21.02 15.94
CA ASP A 159 18.72 -21.76 14.75
C ASP A 159 17.53 -22.19 13.87
N VAL A 160 16.44 -22.66 14.48
CA VAL A 160 15.21 -23.06 13.76
C VAL A 160 14.53 -21.86 13.07
N VAL A 161 14.52 -20.68 13.71
CA VAL A 161 13.91 -19.46 13.15
C VAL A 161 14.76 -18.88 12.03
N GLU A 162 16.08 -18.77 12.23
CA GLU A 162 17.02 -18.29 11.22
C GLU A 162 16.98 -19.14 9.95
N ARG A 163 16.78 -20.46 10.10
CA ARG A 163 16.70 -21.41 8.98
C ARG A 163 15.29 -21.68 8.48
N SER A 164 14.27 -21.01 9.01
CA SER A 164 12.86 -21.16 8.62
C SER A 164 12.31 -22.61 8.68
N LEU A 165 12.87 -23.45 9.55
CA LEU A 165 12.48 -24.86 9.66
C LEU A 165 11.11 -24.99 10.36
N ARG A 166 10.20 -25.79 9.77
CA ARG A 166 8.86 -26.04 10.31
C ARG A 166 8.83 -27.37 11.08
N ALA A 167 9.05 -27.31 12.40
CA ALA A 167 8.80 -28.44 13.29
C ALA A 167 7.30 -28.53 13.66
N PRO A 168 6.71 -29.73 13.81
CA PRO A 168 5.39 -29.91 14.39
C PRO A 168 5.41 -29.51 15.88
N ARG A 169 5.10 -28.25 16.18
CA ARG A 169 5.09 -27.72 17.55
C ARG A 169 3.84 -28.17 18.30
N THR A 170 3.91 -29.28 19.03
CA THR A 170 2.89 -29.59 20.04
C THR A 170 3.11 -28.67 21.24
N ARG A 171 2.42 -27.52 21.28
CA ARG A 171 2.43 -26.62 22.44
C ARG A 171 1.75 -27.30 23.62
N ARG A 172 2.51 -28.07 24.39
CA ARG A 172 2.13 -28.37 25.77
C ARG A 172 2.73 -27.27 26.64
N PRO A 173 1.92 -26.46 27.34
CA PRO A 173 2.47 -25.45 28.22
C PRO A 173 3.35 -26.14 29.26
N LEU A 174 4.52 -25.56 29.55
CA LEU A 174 5.44 -26.02 30.59
C LEU A 174 4.70 -26.23 31.92
N ALA A 175 3.70 -25.38 32.20
CA ALA A 175 2.77 -25.53 33.32
C ALA A 175 1.96 -26.84 33.28
N GLY A 176 1.47 -27.27 32.13
CA GLY A 176 0.73 -28.53 31.99
C GLY A 176 1.62 -29.75 32.21
N GLY A 177 2.89 -29.70 31.76
CA GLY A 177 3.88 -30.72 32.05
C GLY A 177 4.25 -30.79 33.53
N LEU A 178 4.41 -29.63 34.18
CA LEU A 178 4.66 -29.52 35.62
C LEU A 178 3.48 -29.99 36.46
N VAL A 179 2.24 -29.68 36.06
CA VAL A 179 1.03 -30.18 36.73
C VAL A 179 0.92 -31.69 36.60
N LEU A 180 1.10 -32.24 35.40
CA LEU A 180 1.08 -33.69 35.19
C LEU A 180 2.18 -34.39 35.99
N MET A 181 3.34 -33.73 36.13
CA MET A 181 4.47 -34.18 36.94
C MET A 181 4.13 -34.19 38.43
N PHE A 182 3.60 -33.10 38.98
CA PHE A 182 3.19 -33.04 40.38
C PHE A 182 2.13 -34.10 40.69
N VAL A 183 1.14 -34.24 39.81
CA VAL A 183 0.08 -35.26 39.95
C VAL A 183 0.68 -36.66 39.87
N SER A 184 1.59 -36.93 38.94
CA SER A 184 2.19 -38.27 38.79
C SER A 184 3.11 -38.63 39.97
N LEU A 185 3.93 -37.70 40.45
CA LEU A 185 4.79 -37.89 41.62
C LEU A 185 3.98 -38.04 42.91
N ALA A 186 2.95 -37.22 43.11
CA ALA A 186 2.06 -37.34 44.25
C ALA A 186 1.27 -38.66 44.20
N SER A 187 0.77 -39.05 43.03
CA SER A 187 0.04 -40.31 42.86
C SER A 187 0.95 -41.52 43.08
N ALA A 188 2.16 -41.51 42.51
CA ALA A 188 3.15 -42.55 42.76
C ALA A 188 3.52 -42.62 44.24
N ALA A 189 3.71 -41.47 44.90
CA ALA A 189 3.96 -41.38 46.33
C ALA A 189 2.82 -41.97 47.15
N VAL A 190 1.57 -41.63 46.84
CA VAL A 190 0.38 -42.16 47.53
C VAL A 190 0.20 -43.65 47.30
N ILE A 191 0.38 -44.13 46.07
CA ILE A 191 0.27 -45.57 45.74
C ILE A 191 1.40 -46.36 46.41
N GLY A 192 2.64 -45.85 46.41
CA GLY A 192 3.79 -46.49 47.04
C GLY A 192 3.77 -46.45 48.57
N LEU A 193 3.49 -45.28 49.17
CA LEU A 193 3.45 -45.10 50.62
C LEU A 193 2.18 -45.68 51.25
N GLY A 194 1.02 -45.52 50.61
CA GLY A 194 -0.26 -45.96 51.16
C GLY A 194 -0.52 -47.45 50.96
N GLY A 195 -0.13 -48.02 49.80
CA GLY A 195 -0.43 -49.40 49.46
C GLY A 195 0.52 -50.42 50.09
N MET A 196 1.83 -50.13 50.14
CA MET A 196 2.81 -51.08 50.68
C MET A 196 2.94 -51.02 52.19
N VAL A 197 2.89 -49.82 52.80
CA VAL A 197 2.97 -49.69 54.28
C VAL A 197 1.76 -50.29 54.97
N SER A 198 0.57 -50.21 54.36
CA SER A 198 -0.63 -50.84 54.91
C SER A 198 -0.57 -52.36 54.77
N TRP A 199 -0.13 -52.88 53.63
CA TRP A 199 0.02 -54.32 53.42
C TRP A 199 1.08 -54.93 54.36
N THR A 200 2.24 -54.30 54.50
CA THR A 200 3.29 -54.80 55.41
C THR A 200 2.92 -54.64 56.88
N ARG A 201 2.17 -53.59 57.26
CA ARG A 201 1.67 -53.42 58.64
C ARG A 201 0.59 -54.45 58.98
N VAL A 202 -0.32 -54.76 58.06
CA VAL A 202 -1.35 -55.81 58.23
C VAL A 202 -0.69 -57.18 58.33
N GLU A 203 0.22 -57.52 57.42
CA GLU A 203 0.88 -58.83 57.42
C GLU A 203 1.84 -58.98 58.63
N GLY A 204 2.56 -57.92 58.98
CA GLY A 204 3.49 -57.89 60.10
C GLY A 204 2.81 -57.96 61.47
N GLN A 205 1.70 -57.23 61.68
CA GLN A 205 0.92 -57.35 62.92
C GLN A 205 0.26 -58.71 63.04
N ARG A 206 -0.24 -59.26 61.92
CA ARG A 206 -0.81 -60.61 61.90
C ARG A 206 0.24 -61.67 62.24
N ALA A 207 1.46 -61.58 61.71
CA ALA A 207 2.53 -62.54 61.99
C ALA A 207 3.09 -62.42 63.41
N LEU A 208 3.32 -61.20 63.92
CA LEU A 208 3.81 -60.97 65.28
C LEU A 208 2.79 -61.38 66.35
N SER A 209 1.51 -61.03 66.15
CA SER A 209 0.45 -61.48 67.06
C SER A 209 0.34 -63.00 67.10
N LEU A 210 0.34 -63.67 65.94
CA LEU A 210 0.27 -65.13 65.88
C LEU A 210 1.46 -65.81 66.59
N ALA A 211 2.67 -65.30 66.40
CA ALA A 211 3.87 -65.88 66.99
C ALA A 211 3.94 -65.67 68.52
N GLU A 212 3.56 -64.49 69.01
CA GLU A 212 3.51 -64.22 70.44
C GLU A 212 2.36 -64.98 71.12
N GLN A 213 1.23 -65.15 70.42
CA GLN A 213 0.08 -65.97 70.85
C GLN A 213 0.43 -67.45 70.96
N GLN A 214 1.11 -68.03 69.96
CA GLN A 214 1.58 -69.42 70.02
C GLN A 214 2.52 -69.61 71.21
N ARG A 215 3.43 -68.66 71.44
CA ARG A 215 4.40 -68.74 72.55
C ARG A 215 3.72 -68.63 73.92
N LEU A 216 2.74 -67.75 74.10
CA LEU A 216 1.99 -67.64 75.35
C LEU A 216 1.13 -68.88 75.61
N ALA A 217 0.47 -69.40 74.58
CA ALA A 217 -0.31 -70.64 74.67
C ALA A 217 0.57 -71.87 74.98
N GLU A 218 1.79 -71.95 74.44
CA GLU A 218 2.78 -72.99 74.75
C GLU A 218 3.28 -72.88 76.21
N LEU A 219 3.52 -71.65 76.68
CA LEU A 219 3.83 -71.37 78.09
C LEU A 219 2.70 -71.75 79.03
N ASP A 220 1.45 -71.54 78.63
CA ASP A 220 0.30 -71.93 79.45
C ASP A 220 0.04 -73.44 79.39
N ALA A 221 0.17 -74.09 78.23
CA ALA A 221 0.11 -75.56 78.13
C ALA A 221 1.16 -76.25 79.02
N SER A 222 2.39 -75.72 79.03
CA SER A 222 3.47 -76.24 79.88
C SER A 222 3.26 -75.94 81.37
N ARG A 223 2.68 -74.78 81.74
CA ARG A 223 2.28 -74.48 83.13
C ARG A 223 1.18 -75.41 83.63
N ILE A 224 0.18 -75.70 82.79
CA ILE A 224 -0.92 -76.61 83.09
C ILE A 224 -0.38 -78.03 83.35
N ALA A 225 0.56 -78.52 82.51
CA ALA A 225 1.20 -79.82 82.69
C ALA A 225 2.08 -79.91 83.96
N GLY A 226 2.70 -78.79 84.38
CA GLY A 226 3.59 -78.72 85.55
C GLY A 226 2.89 -78.65 86.92
N GLY A 227 1.56 -78.71 86.97
CA GLY A 227 0.78 -78.72 88.23
C GLY A 227 0.73 -77.38 88.97
N LEU A 228 1.07 -76.27 88.32
CA LEU A 228 0.97 -74.92 88.90
C LEU A 228 -0.47 -74.40 88.76
N ASP A 229 -1.16 -74.23 89.89
CA ASP A 229 -2.52 -73.68 89.94
C ASP A 229 -2.52 -72.18 89.59
N ARG A 230 -2.82 -71.89 88.33
CA ARG A 230 -3.30 -70.57 87.90
C ARG A 230 -4.55 -70.77 87.06
N THR A 231 -5.69 -70.86 87.76
CA THR A 231 -7.04 -70.54 87.26
C THR A 231 -7.23 -70.94 85.80
N ALA A 232 -7.29 -72.25 85.57
CA ALA A 232 -7.79 -72.82 84.33
C ALA A 232 -9.18 -72.25 84.04
N THR A 233 -9.26 -71.32 83.10
CA THR A 233 -10.51 -70.87 82.53
C THR A 233 -11.05 -71.97 81.62
N SER A 234 -11.95 -72.75 82.22
CA SER A 234 -12.96 -73.66 81.66
C SER A 234 -12.60 -75.11 81.31
N ASP A 235 -13.21 -75.96 82.13
CA ASP A 235 -13.60 -77.37 81.99
C ASP A 235 -12.51 -78.46 81.86
N LEU A 236 -12.58 -79.42 82.79
CA LEU A 236 -11.90 -80.70 82.69
C LEU A 236 -12.63 -81.54 81.66
N LEU A 237 -12.00 -81.73 80.50
CA LEU A 237 -12.57 -82.47 79.39
C LEU A 237 -11.99 -83.89 79.35
N ALA A 238 -12.81 -84.87 78.96
CA ALA A 238 -12.31 -86.16 78.51
C ALA A 238 -11.70 -86.02 77.11
N LEU A 239 -10.86 -86.97 76.70
CA LEU A 239 -10.21 -86.96 75.38
C LEU A 239 -11.23 -86.80 74.22
N ASP A 240 -12.39 -87.46 74.34
CA ASP A 240 -13.47 -87.42 73.33
C ASP A 240 -14.23 -86.08 73.29
N ASP A 241 -14.07 -85.23 74.30
CA ASP A 241 -14.74 -83.92 74.40
C ASP A 241 -13.82 -82.76 73.97
N LEU A 242 -12.55 -83.02 73.69
CA LEU A 242 -11.63 -82.01 73.14
C LEU A 242 -12.08 -81.54 71.74
N PRO A 243 -11.90 -80.25 71.40
CA PRO A 243 -12.12 -79.75 70.05
C PRO A 243 -11.39 -80.60 69.01
N ALA A 244 -12.01 -80.84 67.85
CA ALA A 244 -11.48 -81.72 66.80
C ALA A 244 -10.00 -81.48 66.44
N PRO A 245 -9.51 -80.22 66.33
CA PRO A 245 -8.09 -79.96 66.04
C PRO A 245 -7.15 -80.51 67.11
N LEU A 246 -7.50 -80.40 68.39
CA LEU A 246 -6.68 -80.88 69.50
C LEU A 246 -6.80 -82.41 69.67
N ARG A 247 -7.97 -82.97 69.36
CA ARG A 247 -8.25 -84.41 69.49
C ARG A 247 -7.39 -85.27 68.56
N GLU A 248 -7.13 -84.79 67.34
CA GLU A 248 -6.27 -85.50 66.38
C GLU A 248 -4.78 -85.46 66.75
N LEU A 249 -4.36 -84.48 67.54
CA LEU A 249 -2.97 -84.25 67.94
C LEU A 249 -2.63 -84.82 69.32
N ALA A 250 -3.61 -85.40 70.04
CA ALA A 250 -3.45 -85.80 71.43
C ALA A 250 -2.37 -86.89 71.63
N SER A 251 -1.28 -86.50 72.30
CA SER A 251 -0.19 -87.36 72.79
C SER A 251 -0.05 -87.16 74.31
N ASP A 252 0.86 -87.85 74.99
CA ASP A 252 1.13 -87.61 76.43
C ASP A 252 1.80 -86.24 76.73
N GLU A 253 1.94 -85.37 75.71
CA GLU A 253 2.56 -84.04 75.81
C GLU A 253 1.51 -82.91 75.65
N PRO A 254 1.81 -81.67 76.11
CA PRO A 254 0.91 -80.53 75.93
C PRO A 254 0.76 -80.19 74.44
N VAL A 255 -0.48 -79.94 74.00
CA VAL A 255 -0.81 -79.67 72.60
C VAL A 255 -1.43 -78.28 72.47
N VAL A 256 -1.03 -77.55 71.42
CA VAL A 256 -1.59 -76.24 71.06
C VAL A 256 -2.19 -76.34 69.66
N ALA A 257 -3.41 -75.84 69.48
CA ALA A 257 -4.07 -75.73 68.20
C ALA A 257 -4.61 -74.32 67.99
N TYR A 258 -4.68 -73.92 66.73
CA TYR A 258 -5.22 -72.63 66.33
C TYR A 258 -6.43 -72.83 65.43
N ASP A 259 -7.54 -72.17 65.78
CA ASP A 259 -8.74 -72.14 64.95
C ASP A 259 -8.71 -70.89 64.06
N THR A 260 -8.49 -71.11 62.77
CA THR A 260 -8.44 -70.03 61.77
C THR A 260 -9.78 -69.36 61.53
N ASP A 261 -10.90 -70.02 61.84
CA ASP A 261 -12.23 -69.50 61.54
C ASP A 261 -12.76 -68.60 62.66
N THR A 262 -12.40 -68.90 63.90
CA THR A 262 -12.81 -68.12 65.08
C THR A 262 -11.74 -67.16 65.59
N GLY A 263 -10.50 -67.28 65.10
CA GLY A 263 -9.36 -66.45 65.52
C GLY A 263 -8.91 -66.73 66.95
N GLN A 264 -9.27 -67.90 67.49
CA GLN A 264 -8.95 -68.32 68.85
C GLN A 264 -7.74 -69.26 68.88
N VAL A 265 -6.90 -69.09 69.90
CA VAL A 265 -5.79 -70.00 70.19
C VAL A 265 -6.20 -70.87 71.37
N MET A 266 -6.03 -72.18 71.23
CA MET A 266 -6.43 -73.16 72.23
C MET A 266 -5.21 -73.98 72.67
N ALA A 267 -5.03 -74.11 73.99
CA ALA A 267 -3.96 -74.90 74.59
C ALA A 267 -4.54 -75.99 75.51
N ALA A 268 -4.05 -77.23 75.41
CA ALA A 268 -4.50 -78.36 76.22
C ALA A 268 -3.33 -79.20 76.77
N ALA A 269 -3.47 -79.72 78.00
CA ALA A 269 -2.48 -80.63 78.60
C ALA A 269 -3.11 -81.76 79.45
N PRO A 270 -2.48 -82.97 79.53
CA PRO A 270 -3.01 -84.13 80.25
C PRO A 270 -2.69 -84.10 81.76
N LEU A 271 -3.62 -84.56 82.60
CA LEU A 271 -3.49 -84.62 84.08
C LEU A 271 -3.03 -85.98 84.64
N GLY A 272 -2.80 -86.98 83.78
CA GLY A 272 -2.36 -88.32 84.19
C GLY A 272 -3.46 -89.26 84.72
N ASP A 273 -4.68 -88.77 84.91
CA ASP A 273 -5.88 -89.53 85.32
C ASP A 273 -6.88 -89.76 84.16
N GLY A 274 -6.48 -89.44 82.92
CA GLY A 274 -7.30 -89.53 81.72
C GLY A 274 -8.07 -88.24 81.37
N ARG A 275 -7.93 -87.16 82.15
CA ARG A 275 -8.56 -85.86 81.88
C ARG A 275 -7.57 -84.82 81.37
N TRP A 276 -8.09 -83.81 80.67
CA TRP A 276 -7.34 -82.71 80.07
C TRP A 276 -7.88 -81.36 80.56
N VAL A 277 -7.00 -80.36 80.64
CA VAL A 277 -7.38 -78.97 80.93
C VAL A 277 -7.19 -78.14 79.66
N LEU A 278 -8.21 -77.35 79.31
CA LEU A 278 -8.23 -76.46 78.16
C LEU A 278 -8.14 -75.00 78.60
N SER A 279 -7.34 -74.21 77.88
CA SER A 279 -7.33 -72.74 77.99
C SER A 279 -7.56 -72.12 76.62
N THR A 280 -8.41 -71.09 76.56
CA THR A 280 -8.77 -70.39 75.33
C THR A 280 -8.63 -68.89 75.51
N GLU A 281 -8.02 -68.21 74.55
CA GLU A 281 -7.94 -66.75 74.50
C GLU A 281 -8.50 -66.24 73.15
N SER A 282 -9.41 -65.25 73.20
CA SER A 282 -10.07 -64.67 72.02
C SER A 282 -9.72 -63.19 71.85
N PHE A 283 -9.49 -62.73 70.62
CA PHE A 283 -9.13 -61.34 70.33
C PHE A 283 -10.11 -60.63 69.38
N GLU A 284 -10.37 -59.34 69.60
CA GLU A 284 -11.20 -58.47 68.76
C GLU A 284 -10.38 -57.85 67.62
N ASP A 285 -10.85 -57.97 66.36
CA ASP A 285 -10.17 -57.45 65.17
C ASP A 285 -10.42 -55.94 64.97
N ASP A 286 -9.43 -55.10 65.29
CA ASP A 286 -9.46 -53.63 65.16
C ASP A 286 -9.17 -53.12 63.72
N SER A 287 -9.19 -54.01 62.72
CA SER A 287 -8.82 -53.77 61.31
C SER A 287 -9.58 -52.61 60.64
N TRP A 288 -10.83 -52.35 61.02
CA TRP A 288 -11.67 -51.30 60.42
C TRP A 288 -11.26 -49.87 60.79
N ARG A 289 -10.67 -49.66 61.97
CA ARG A 289 -10.19 -48.32 62.38
C ARG A 289 -9.06 -47.83 61.47
N ASN A 290 -8.15 -48.73 61.12
CA ASN A 290 -6.99 -48.43 60.30
C ASN A 290 -7.37 -48.14 58.82
N ALA A 291 -8.42 -48.77 58.31
CA ALA A 291 -8.95 -48.49 56.97
C ALA A 291 -9.54 -47.06 56.86
N ILE A 292 -10.16 -46.56 57.93
CA ILE A 292 -10.74 -45.21 57.97
C ILE A 292 -9.65 -44.13 58.03
N GLU A 293 -8.58 -44.33 58.80
CA GLU A 293 -7.44 -43.38 58.84
C GLU A 293 -6.74 -43.22 57.48
N LEU A 294 -6.68 -44.30 56.69
CA LEU A 294 -6.12 -44.29 55.33
C LEU A 294 -6.95 -43.42 54.38
N LEU A 295 -8.27 -43.54 54.43
CA LEU A 295 -9.19 -42.76 53.61
C LEU A 295 -9.06 -41.26 53.92
N ILE A 296 -9.02 -40.91 55.20
CA ILE A 296 -8.90 -39.52 55.67
C ILE A 296 -7.60 -38.89 55.15
N THR A 297 -6.49 -39.61 55.20
CA THR A 297 -5.18 -39.13 54.74
C THR A 297 -5.15 -38.88 53.23
N CYS A 298 -5.78 -39.76 52.44
CA CYS A 298 -5.89 -39.58 50.99
C CYS A 298 -6.74 -38.37 50.62
N VAL A 299 -7.86 -38.16 51.33
CA VAL A 299 -8.74 -37.00 51.11
C VAL A 299 -8.04 -35.69 51.49
N LEU A 300 -7.31 -35.67 52.61
CA LEU A 300 -6.56 -34.49 53.06
C LEU A 300 -5.43 -34.07 52.09
N ALA A 301 -4.81 -35.03 51.39
CA ALA A 301 -3.80 -34.74 50.38
C ALA A 301 -4.39 -34.19 49.06
N MET A 302 -5.64 -34.50 48.74
CA MET A 302 -6.29 -34.08 47.50
C MET A 302 -6.72 -32.60 47.51
N VAL A 303 -7.09 -32.08 48.67
CA VAL A 303 -7.53 -30.69 48.86
C VAL A 303 -6.46 -29.66 48.46
N PRO A 304 -5.20 -29.71 48.94
CA PRO A 304 -4.18 -28.72 48.56
C PRO A 304 -3.78 -28.82 47.08
N ALA A 305 -3.80 -30.01 46.49
CA ALA A 305 -3.55 -30.18 45.05
C ALA A 305 -4.63 -29.51 44.20
N LEU A 306 -5.91 -29.67 44.58
CA LEU A 306 -7.03 -28.99 43.93
C LEU A 306 -6.96 -27.47 44.12
N LEU A 307 -6.62 -27.01 45.33
CA LEU A 307 -6.48 -25.59 45.63
C LEU A 307 -5.37 -24.94 44.78
N ALA A 308 -4.20 -25.59 44.69
CA ALA A 308 -3.09 -25.12 43.86
C ALA A 308 -3.44 -25.09 42.36
N ALA A 309 -4.19 -26.08 41.86
CA ALA A 309 -4.65 -26.08 40.47
C ALA A 309 -5.61 -24.92 40.18
N VAL A 310 -6.53 -24.64 41.11
CA VAL A 310 -7.49 -23.53 40.98
C VAL A 310 -6.80 -22.17 41.08
N THR A 311 -5.84 -21.99 41.98
CA THR A 311 -5.09 -20.72 42.10
C THR A 311 -4.25 -20.47 40.86
N LEU A 312 -3.53 -21.47 40.33
CA LEU A 312 -2.74 -21.32 39.10
C LEU A 312 -3.62 -21.01 37.88
N ALA A 313 -4.80 -21.64 37.79
CA ALA A 313 -5.76 -21.35 36.74
C ALA A 313 -6.25 -19.89 36.80
N ARG A 314 -6.52 -19.37 38.01
CA ARG A 314 -6.99 -17.99 38.21
C ARG A 314 -5.92 -16.92 38.02
N VAL A 315 -4.69 -17.18 38.47
CA VAL A 315 -3.58 -16.22 38.42
C VAL A 315 -2.96 -16.16 37.02
N VAL A 316 -2.72 -17.31 36.38
CA VAL A 316 -1.98 -17.35 35.11
C VAL A 316 -2.88 -17.60 33.90
N THR A 317 -3.75 -18.62 33.97
CA THR A 317 -4.42 -19.12 32.76
C THR A 317 -5.54 -18.20 32.29
N ILE A 318 -6.31 -17.61 33.20
CA ILE A 318 -7.44 -16.73 32.84
C ILE A 318 -6.95 -15.42 32.20
N PRO A 319 -6.01 -14.64 32.79
CA PRO A 319 -5.55 -13.39 32.17
C PRO A 319 -4.88 -13.60 30.80
N LEU A 320 -4.08 -14.67 30.64
CA LEU A 320 -3.46 -15.00 29.34
C LEU A 320 -4.49 -15.35 28.26
N ARG A 321 -5.60 -16.00 28.62
CA ARG A 321 -6.71 -16.25 27.69
C ARG A 321 -7.42 -14.96 27.27
N GLN A 322 -7.56 -14.00 28.18
CA GLN A 322 -8.15 -12.70 27.87
C GLN A 322 -7.27 -11.90 26.91
N LEU A 323 -5.94 -11.92 27.12
CA LEU A 323 -4.96 -11.32 26.21
C LEU A 323 -4.98 -11.98 24.82
N ASP A 324 -4.99 -13.31 24.75
CA ASP A 324 -5.07 -14.05 23.48
C ASP A 324 -6.36 -13.72 22.71
N GLU A 325 -7.50 -13.67 23.40
CA GLU A 325 -8.78 -13.35 22.77
C GLU A 325 -8.83 -11.91 22.26
N ALA A 326 -8.36 -10.93 23.07
CA ALA A 326 -8.27 -9.53 22.65
C ALA A 326 -7.36 -9.39 21.42
N THR A 327 -6.18 -10.02 21.44
CA THR A 327 -5.22 -9.97 20.33
C THR A 327 -5.79 -10.61 19.06
N ARG A 328 -6.44 -11.77 19.16
CA ARG A 328 -7.07 -12.44 18.00
C ARG A 328 -8.18 -11.61 17.38
N GLN A 329 -8.98 -10.94 18.21
CA GLN A 329 -10.06 -10.11 17.71
C GLN A 329 -9.52 -8.87 16.98
N ILE A 330 -8.51 -8.20 17.54
CA ILE A 330 -7.84 -7.07 16.88
C ILE A 330 -7.24 -7.55 15.55
N ALA A 331 -6.55 -8.70 15.56
CA ALA A 331 -5.96 -9.28 14.35
C ALA A 331 -7.01 -9.65 13.28
N ARG A 332 -8.23 -10.02 13.67
CA ARG A 332 -9.31 -10.41 12.73
C ARG A 332 -10.15 -9.24 12.23
N THR A 333 -10.44 -8.27 13.10
CA THR A 333 -11.46 -7.23 12.86
C THR A 333 -10.87 -5.84 12.73
N GLY A 334 -9.63 -5.61 13.20
CA GLY A 334 -9.06 -4.27 13.34
C GLY A 334 -9.78 -3.37 14.36
N ALA A 335 -10.75 -3.90 15.12
CA ALA A 335 -11.64 -3.11 15.96
C ALA A 335 -11.01 -2.76 17.31
N LEU A 336 -10.15 -1.74 17.31
CA LEU A 336 -9.41 -1.26 18.49
C LEU A 336 -10.32 -0.75 19.61
N ARG A 337 -11.44 -0.08 19.26
CA ARG A 337 -12.35 0.60 20.20
C ARG A 337 -13.39 -0.31 20.89
N THR A 338 -13.52 -1.56 20.47
CA THR A 338 -14.69 -2.39 20.81
C THR A 338 -14.55 -3.24 22.07
N ARG A 339 -13.40 -3.22 22.76
CA ARG A 339 -13.21 -4.02 23.98
C ARG A 339 -12.60 -3.21 25.12
N GLY A 340 -13.13 -3.43 26.32
CA GLY A 340 -12.53 -2.91 27.56
C GLY A 340 -11.10 -3.43 27.72
N ARG A 341 -10.23 -2.56 28.24
CA ARG A 341 -8.83 -2.85 28.55
C ARG A 341 -8.69 -4.18 29.30
N VAL A 342 -7.62 -4.92 29.03
CA VAL A 342 -7.33 -6.13 29.79
C VAL A 342 -7.05 -5.69 31.22
N GLY A 343 -7.85 -6.18 32.18
CA GLY A 343 -7.75 -5.76 33.57
C GLY A 343 -6.37 -6.11 34.15
N ALA A 344 -5.71 -5.14 34.77
CA ALA A 344 -4.53 -5.37 35.60
C ALA A 344 -4.98 -6.06 36.90
N LEU A 345 -5.22 -7.36 36.82
CA LEU A 345 -5.81 -8.13 37.91
C LEU A 345 -4.78 -8.54 38.99
N GLN A 346 -3.47 -8.34 38.75
CA GLN A 346 -2.37 -8.71 39.65
C GLN A 346 -1.11 -7.84 39.45
N ASN A 347 -0.32 -7.66 40.51
CA ASN A 347 1.00 -7.01 40.51
C ASN A 347 2.10 -8.07 40.25
N ASP A 348 2.04 -8.73 39.11
CA ASP A 348 3.00 -9.75 38.67
C ASP A 348 3.38 -9.54 37.20
N GLU A 349 4.24 -10.40 36.65
CA GLU A 349 4.72 -10.30 35.28
C GLU A 349 3.57 -10.41 34.25
N VAL A 350 2.46 -11.06 34.61
CA VAL A 350 1.27 -11.15 33.76
C VAL A 350 0.52 -9.81 33.74
N GLY A 351 0.47 -9.12 34.89
CA GLY A 351 0.01 -7.74 35.01
C GLY A 351 0.83 -6.76 34.16
N ASP A 352 2.15 -6.85 34.19
CA ASP A 352 3.04 -6.01 33.39
C ASP A 352 2.83 -6.20 31.87
N VAL A 353 2.64 -7.46 31.43
CA VAL A 353 2.32 -7.76 30.03
C VAL A 353 0.96 -7.17 29.64
N ALA A 354 -0.04 -7.27 30.50
CA ALA A 354 -1.35 -6.67 30.25
C ALA A 354 -1.28 -5.13 30.19
N ALA A 355 -0.47 -4.50 31.05
CA ALA A 355 -0.24 -3.07 31.05
C ALA A 355 0.44 -2.59 29.76
N ASN A 356 1.51 -3.27 29.34
CA ASN A 356 2.22 -2.96 28.08
C ASN A 356 1.32 -3.16 26.86
N PHE A 357 0.50 -4.22 26.86
CA PHE A 357 -0.48 -4.44 25.80
C PHE A 357 -1.53 -3.33 25.73
N ASN A 358 -2.06 -2.87 26.88
CA ASN A 358 -2.97 -1.73 26.92
C ASN A 358 -2.29 -0.44 26.44
N HIS A 359 -1.01 -0.22 26.76
CA HIS A 359 -0.29 0.97 26.27
C HIS A 359 -0.11 0.95 24.74
N MET A 360 0.15 -0.23 24.17
CA MET A 360 0.17 -0.43 22.71
C MET A 360 -1.21 -0.13 22.09
N LEU A 361 -2.30 -0.54 22.76
CA LEU A 361 -3.66 -0.20 22.31
C LEU A 361 -3.92 1.31 22.33
N ASP A 362 -3.49 2.02 23.38
CA ASP A 362 -3.66 3.48 23.47
C ASP A 362 -2.96 4.20 22.28
N VAL A 363 -1.78 3.70 21.87
CA VAL A 363 -1.06 4.22 20.69
C VAL A 363 -1.85 4.00 19.41
N PHE A 364 -2.41 2.81 19.21
CA PHE A 364 -3.21 2.52 18.01
C PHE A 364 -4.55 3.27 17.99
N GLU A 365 -5.17 3.46 19.15
CA GLU A 365 -6.43 4.20 19.27
C GLU A 365 -6.26 5.69 18.96
N GLU A 366 -5.18 6.31 19.45
CA GLU A 366 -4.81 7.70 19.12
C GLU A 366 -4.61 7.88 17.60
N LEU A 367 -3.90 6.95 16.95
CA LEU A 367 -3.73 6.97 15.49
C LEU A 367 -5.06 6.77 14.75
N ALA A 368 -5.92 5.87 15.23
CA ALA A 368 -7.24 5.65 14.63
C ALA A 368 -8.16 6.88 14.76
N GLU A 369 -8.09 7.59 15.89
CA GLU A 369 -8.76 8.88 16.07
C GLU A 369 -8.22 9.95 15.13
N ALA A 370 -6.90 10.03 14.98
CA ALA A 370 -6.27 10.96 14.05
C ALA A 370 -6.70 10.69 12.61
N VAL A 371 -6.74 9.42 12.18
CA VAL A 371 -7.23 9.02 10.85
C VAL A 371 -8.69 9.41 10.63
N ASP A 372 -9.56 9.22 11.62
CA ASP A 372 -10.99 9.60 11.52
C ASP A 372 -11.18 11.13 11.39
N LYS A 373 -10.33 11.93 12.05
CA LYS A 373 -10.30 13.39 11.87
C LYS A 373 -9.82 13.79 10.47
N VAL A 374 -8.72 13.19 10.00
CA VAL A 374 -8.19 13.42 8.64
C VAL A 374 -9.21 13.03 7.57
N ALA A 375 -9.94 11.92 7.75
CA ALA A 375 -10.99 11.49 6.84
C ALA A 375 -12.17 12.48 6.75
N LYS A 376 -12.39 13.28 7.80
CA LYS A 376 -13.37 14.38 7.82
C LYS A 376 -12.82 15.70 7.28
N GLY A 377 -11.55 15.71 6.85
CA GLY A 377 -10.86 16.88 6.29
C GLY A 377 -10.01 17.66 7.29
N ASP A 378 -9.94 17.28 8.57
CA ASP A 378 -9.13 17.99 9.55
C ASP A 378 -7.66 17.55 9.45
N LEU A 379 -6.82 18.39 8.85
CA LEU A 379 -5.36 18.18 8.75
C LEU A 379 -4.59 18.85 9.89
N ARG A 380 -5.29 19.49 10.85
CA ARG A 380 -4.69 20.16 12.01
C ARG A 380 -4.34 19.21 13.14
N VAL A 381 -4.61 17.92 12.98
CA VAL A 381 -4.34 16.89 13.96
C VAL A 381 -2.87 16.88 14.36
N GLU A 382 -2.59 16.94 15.66
CA GLU A 382 -1.25 16.81 16.23
C GLU A 382 -1.14 15.49 17.00
N LEU A 383 -0.01 14.81 16.81
CA LEU A 383 0.36 13.61 17.55
C LEU A 383 1.54 13.98 18.45
N GLU A 384 1.34 13.93 19.76
CA GLU A 384 2.35 14.34 20.74
C GLU A 384 3.43 13.28 20.95
N ARG A 385 3.09 11.99 20.76
CA ARG A 385 3.99 10.88 21.07
C ARG A 385 5.04 10.66 19.96
N PRO A 386 6.32 10.43 20.32
CA PRO A 386 7.35 10.02 19.37
C PRO A 386 7.23 8.53 19.02
N GLY A 387 7.59 8.16 17.80
CA GLY A 387 7.65 6.78 17.33
C GLY A 387 7.52 6.69 15.81
N ASP A 388 8.05 5.62 15.20
CA ASP A 388 8.10 5.47 13.74
C ASP A 388 6.73 5.59 13.06
N LEU A 389 5.66 5.10 13.72
CA LEU A 389 4.29 5.20 13.21
C LEU A 389 3.77 6.64 13.25
N GLN A 390 4.00 7.36 14.35
CA GLN A 390 3.61 8.75 14.51
C GLN A 390 4.43 9.65 13.57
N ASP A 391 5.71 9.36 13.39
CA ASP A 391 6.60 10.09 12.47
C ASP A 391 6.15 9.92 11.02
N GLY A 392 5.84 8.69 10.61
CA GLY A 392 5.25 8.39 9.31
C GLY A 392 3.91 9.10 9.09
N PHE A 393 3.04 9.12 10.09
CA PHE A 393 1.76 9.82 10.02
C PHE A 393 1.93 11.35 9.95
N ARG A 394 2.86 11.93 10.72
CA ARG A 394 3.20 13.36 10.65
C ARG A 394 3.73 13.76 9.27
N ALA A 395 4.58 12.92 8.66
CA ALA A 395 5.06 13.13 7.30
C ALA A 395 3.92 13.04 6.26
N MET A 396 3.00 12.08 6.43
CA MET A 396 1.81 11.98 5.58
C MET A 396 0.93 13.24 5.69
N LEU A 397 0.65 13.72 6.91
CA LEU A 397 -0.11 14.95 7.14
C LEU A 397 0.57 16.16 6.50
N ALA A 398 1.88 16.31 6.65
CA ALA A 398 2.63 17.41 6.05
C ALA A 398 2.54 17.39 4.50
N ASN A 399 2.69 16.21 3.89
CA ASN A 399 2.58 16.06 2.45
C ASN A 399 1.15 16.33 1.94
N LEU A 400 0.12 15.93 2.71
CA LEU A 400 -1.28 16.22 2.37
C LEU A 400 -1.60 17.71 2.50
N ASP A 401 -1.14 18.36 3.57
CA ASP A 401 -1.30 19.81 3.79
C ASP A 401 -0.62 20.59 2.64
N GLU A 402 0.62 20.25 2.29
CA GLU A 402 1.35 20.84 1.16
C GLU A 402 0.61 20.63 -0.17
N ALA A 403 0.13 19.41 -0.45
CA ALA A 403 -0.61 19.11 -1.67
C ALA A 403 -1.92 19.94 -1.77
N VAL A 404 -2.68 20.07 -0.68
CA VAL A 404 -3.90 20.87 -0.67
C VAL A 404 -3.59 22.36 -0.85
N VAL A 405 -2.54 22.88 -0.22
CA VAL A 405 -2.07 24.27 -0.41
C VAL A 405 -1.68 24.51 -1.87
N GLN A 406 -0.92 23.59 -2.47
CA GLN A 406 -0.52 23.69 -3.87
C GLN A 406 -1.73 23.65 -4.81
N ILE A 407 -2.68 22.74 -4.60
CA ILE A 407 -3.91 22.67 -5.39
C ILE A 407 -4.70 23.98 -5.27
N ARG A 408 -4.79 24.57 -4.07
CA ARG A 408 -5.48 25.85 -3.85
C ARG A 408 -4.78 27.00 -4.59
N SER A 409 -3.45 27.06 -4.56
CA SER A 409 -2.68 28.07 -5.32
C SER A 409 -2.91 27.92 -6.82
N THR A 410 -2.77 26.69 -7.34
CA THR A 410 -2.99 26.41 -8.77
C THR A 410 -4.43 26.70 -9.20
N ALA A 411 -5.43 26.40 -8.36
CA ALA A 411 -6.82 26.76 -8.65
C ALA A 411 -7.02 28.27 -8.78
N LEU A 412 -6.40 29.07 -7.89
CA LEU A 412 -6.43 30.54 -7.97
C LEU A 412 -5.72 31.05 -9.24
N GLU A 413 -4.56 30.50 -9.58
CA GLU A 413 -3.83 30.83 -10.80
C GLU A 413 -4.64 30.49 -12.06
N VAL A 414 -5.29 29.32 -12.10
CA VAL A 414 -6.17 28.94 -13.21
C VAL A 414 -7.39 29.86 -13.28
N GLY A 415 -7.99 30.22 -12.15
CA GLY A 415 -9.13 31.14 -12.11
C GLY A 415 -8.79 32.55 -12.59
N THR A 416 -7.62 33.07 -12.22
CA THR A 416 -7.11 34.38 -12.68
C THR A 416 -6.71 34.35 -14.16
N ALA A 417 -6.08 33.26 -14.62
CA ALA A 417 -5.78 33.03 -16.02
C ALA A 417 -7.06 32.96 -16.86
N ALA A 418 -8.08 32.21 -16.42
CA ALA A 418 -9.37 32.12 -17.09
C ALA A 418 -10.05 33.50 -17.21
N THR A 419 -10.02 34.30 -16.15
CA THR A 419 -10.55 35.68 -16.16
C THR A 419 -9.78 36.57 -17.15
N SER A 420 -8.46 36.43 -17.20
CA SER A 420 -7.61 37.16 -18.15
C SER A 420 -7.88 36.75 -19.60
N ILE A 421 -8.11 35.46 -19.85
CA ILE A 421 -8.51 34.94 -21.17
C ILE A 421 -9.88 35.52 -21.56
N GLN A 422 -10.86 35.55 -20.65
CA GLN A 422 -12.17 36.15 -20.91
C GLN A 422 -12.06 37.63 -21.30
N ALA A 423 -11.24 38.42 -20.60
CA ALA A 423 -11.00 39.81 -20.96
C ALA A 423 -10.40 39.96 -22.36
N ARG A 424 -9.38 39.16 -22.71
CA ARG A 424 -8.76 39.15 -24.05
C ARG A 424 -9.74 38.72 -25.14
N VAL A 425 -10.60 37.75 -24.84
CA VAL A 425 -11.66 37.29 -25.74
C VAL A 425 -12.64 38.41 -26.03
N GLN A 426 -13.02 39.21 -25.02
CA GLN A 426 -13.88 40.38 -25.22
C GLN A 426 -13.20 41.44 -26.11
N GLU A 427 -11.93 41.75 -25.87
CA GLU A 427 -11.15 42.67 -26.72
C GLU A 427 -11.07 42.17 -28.17
N LEU A 428 -10.93 40.86 -28.36
CA LEU A 428 -10.87 40.23 -29.68
C LEU A 428 -12.22 40.29 -30.40
N GLU A 429 -13.34 40.16 -29.70
CA GLU A 429 -14.66 40.38 -30.29
C GLU A 429 -14.86 41.82 -30.74
N ASP A 430 -14.50 42.79 -29.90
CA ASP A 430 -14.59 44.20 -30.26
C ASP A 430 -13.69 44.54 -31.45
N ALA A 431 -12.49 43.94 -31.52
CA ALA A 431 -11.59 44.06 -32.66
C ALA A 431 -12.18 43.41 -33.93
N SER A 432 -12.76 42.22 -33.82
CA SER A 432 -13.41 41.51 -34.93
C SER A 432 -14.61 42.28 -35.46
N GLY A 433 -15.44 42.87 -34.58
CA GLY A 433 -16.56 43.73 -34.96
C GLY A 433 -16.12 45.00 -35.71
N ARG A 434 -15.05 45.65 -35.26
CA ARG A 434 -14.43 46.78 -35.97
C ARG A 434 -13.88 46.35 -37.32
N GLN A 435 -13.16 45.23 -37.39
CA GLN A 435 -12.61 44.69 -38.63
C GLN A 435 -13.70 44.37 -39.66
N ALA A 436 -14.80 43.73 -39.23
CA ALA A 436 -15.94 43.46 -40.11
C ALA A 436 -16.56 44.74 -40.69
N THR A 437 -16.56 45.82 -39.90
CA THR A 437 -17.06 47.13 -40.37
C THR A 437 -16.12 47.78 -41.36
N SER A 438 -14.82 47.79 -41.09
CA SER A 438 -13.81 48.27 -42.04
C SER A 438 -13.82 47.47 -43.35
N LEU A 439 -14.02 46.15 -43.30
CA LEU A 439 -14.11 45.31 -44.49
C LEU A 439 -15.35 45.63 -45.34
N ARG A 440 -16.49 45.95 -44.74
CA ARG A 440 -17.68 46.42 -45.47
C ARG A 440 -17.40 47.74 -46.20
N GLU A 441 -16.71 48.67 -45.55
CA GLU A 441 -16.35 49.96 -46.14
C GLU A 441 -15.33 49.81 -47.28
N VAL A 442 -14.31 48.97 -47.10
CA VAL A 442 -13.36 48.63 -48.17
C VAL A 442 -14.09 47.96 -49.33
N GLY A 443 -14.98 47.01 -49.08
CA GLY A 443 -15.77 46.34 -50.11
C GLY A 443 -16.62 47.34 -50.93
N ALA A 444 -17.29 48.28 -50.26
CA ALA A 444 -18.04 49.34 -50.93
C ALA A 444 -17.13 50.25 -51.79
N THR A 445 -15.96 50.60 -51.27
CA THR A 445 -14.96 51.43 -51.99
C THR A 445 -14.44 50.72 -53.23
N VAL A 446 -14.11 49.43 -53.12
CA VAL A 446 -13.65 48.60 -54.23
C VAL A 446 -14.73 48.45 -55.31
N SER A 447 -15.99 48.25 -54.92
CA SER A 447 -17.12 48.22 -55.86
C SER A 447 -17.29 49.55 -56.60
N SER A 448 -17.14 50.67 -55.90
CA SER A 448 -17.20 52.02 -56.51
C SER A 448 -16.05 52.24 -57.49
N LEU A 449 -14.84 51.76 -57.15
CA LEU A 449 -13.67 51.83 -58.02
C LEU A 449 -13.85 51.00 -59.30
N ALA A 450 -14.42 49.80 -59.19
CA ALA A 450 -14.73 48.96 -60.35
C ALA A 450 -15.70 49.67 -61.31
N HIS A 451 -16.77 50.26 -60.78
CA HIS A 451 -17.72 51.02 -61.59
C HIS A 451 -17.09 52.28 -62.23
N SER A 452 -16.23 52.97 -61.48
CA SER A 452 -15.48 54.13 -61.99
C SER A 452 -14.53 53.74 -63.14
N ALA A 453 -13.84 52.60 -63.03
CA ALA A 453 -12.97 52.09 -64.07
C ALA A 453 -13.74 51.73 -65.36
N GLU A 454 -14.93 51.14 -65.22
CA GLU A 454 -15.83 50.88 -66.35
C GLU A 454 -16.25 52.19 -67.04
N SER A 455 -16.71 53.18 -66.25
CA SER A 455 -17.11 54.48 -66.77
C SER A 455 -15.97 55.20 -67.50
N ILE A 456 -14.75 55.21 -66.93
CA ILE A 456 -13.57 55.83 -67.56
C ILE A 456 -13.23 55.12 -68.87
N THR A 457 -13.34 53.79 -68.92
CA THR A 457 -13.07 53.01 -70.14
C THR A 457 -14.06 53.39 -71.25
N ASN A 458 -15.34 53.54 -70.92
CA ASN A 458 -16.38 53.95 -71.87
C ASN A 458 -16.15 55.40 -72.36
N THR A 459 -15.83 56.32 -71.46
CA THR A 459 -15.52 57.72 -71.83
C THR A 459 -14.28 57.80 -72.72
N ALA A 460 -13.21 57.07 -72.39
CA ALA A 460 -11.99 57.03 -73.21
C ALA A 460 -12.26 56.46 -74.61
N ARG A 461 -13.19 55.50 -74.73
CA ARG A 461 -13.65 55.00 -76.03
C ARG A 461 -14.37 56.06 -76.84
N GLY A 462 -15.28 56.83 -76.22
CA GLY A 462 -15.95 57.95 -76.89
C GLY A 462 -14.95 59.00 -77.41
N VAL A 463 -13.97 59.37 -76.59
CA VAL A 463 -12.89 60.31 -76.99
C VAL A 463 -12.06 59.78 -78.16
N LEU A 464 -11.83 58.46 -78.24
CA LEU A 464 -11.16 57.84 -79.39
C LEU A 464 -11.96 57.98 -80.68
N GLU A 465 -13.25 57.68 -80.61
CA GLU A 465 -14.17 57.79 -81.75
C GLU A 465 -14.25 59.25 -82.23
N ASP A 466 -14.37 60.21 -81.31
CA ASP A 466 -14.37 61.66 -81.62
C ASP A 466 -13.05 62.13 -82.25
N ALA A 467 -11.91 61.65 -81.74
CA ALA A 467 -10.59 61.99 -82.28
C ALA A 467 -10.39 61.41 -83.70
N GLU A 468 -10.84 60.18 -83.94
CA GLU A 468 -10.80 59.56 -85.28
C GLU A 468 -11.71 60.30 -86.26
N GLN A 469 -12.92 60.66 -85.85
CA GLN A 469 -13.84 61.47 -86.67
C GLN A 469 -13.25 62.85 -86.98
N THR A 470 -12.63 63.50 -85.99
CA THR A 470 -11.95 64.79 -86.16
C THR A 470 -10.81 64.66 -87.18
N ARG A 471 -10.00 63.61 -87.09
CA ARG A 471 -8.92 63.35 -88.06
C ARG A 471 -9.48 63.18 -89.48
N THR A 472 -10.51 62.35 -89.66
CA THR A 472 -11.12 62.12 -90.97
C THR A 472 -11.71 63.41 -91.56
N ASN A 473 -12.38 64.23 -90.74
CA ASN A 473 -12.91 65.53 -91.19
C ASN A 473 -11.77 66.50 -91.56
N THR A 474 -10.68 66.49 -90.79
CA THR A 474 -9.50 67.32 -91.02
C THR A 474 -8.79 66.93 -92.31
N ASP A 475 -8.60 65.64 -92.57
CA ASP A 475 -8.01 65.12 -93.82
C ASP A 475 -8.85 65.55 -95.05
N ALA A 476 -10.19 65.49 -94.94
CA ALA A 476 -11.09 65.96 -95.98
C ALA A 476 -11.01 67.49 -96.19
N MET A 477 -10.79 68.27 -95.12
CA MET A 477 -10.57 69.72 -95.23
C MET A 477 -9.25 70.05 -95.93
N VAL A 478 -8.15 69.35 -95.59
CA VAL A 478 -6.86 69.53 -96.27
C VAL A 478 -7.03 69.33 -97.77
N GLN A 479 -7.68 68.22 -98.19
CA GLN A 479 -7.91 67.94 -99.61
C GLN A 479 -8.66 69.08 -100.32
N ARG A 480 -9.71 69.62 -99.68
CA ARG A 480 -10.48 70.76 -100.22
C ARG A 480 -9.68 72.05 -100.29
N ILE A 481 -8.82 72.33 -99.31
CA ILE A 481 -7.96 73.53 -99.30
C ILE A 481 -6.89 73.43 -100.38
N THR A 482 -6.31 72.25 -100.60
CA THR A 482 -5.36 72.01 -101.69
C THR A 482 -6.00 72.22 -103.06
N GLU A 483 -7.20 71.68 -103.27
CA GLU A 483 -7.96 71.86 -104.51
C GLU A 483 -8.32 73.34 -104.72
N PHE A 484 -8.78 74.03 -103.68
CA PHE A 484 -9.08 75.46 -103.71
C PHE A 484 -7.84 76.31 -104.02
N SER A 485 -6.69 75.98 -103.43
CA SER A 485 -5.41 76.66 -103.70
C SER A 485 -4.95 76.48 -105.15
N SER A 486 -5.17 75.29 -105.72
CA SER A 486 -4.92 75.02 -107.14
C SER A 486 -5.84 75.83 -108.06
N GLN A 487 -7.13 75.91 -107.74
CA GLN A 487 -8.09 76.75 -108.49
C GLN A 487 -7.72 78.23 -108.41
N ALA A 488 -7.36 78.74 -107.23
CA ALA A 488 -6.92 80.11 -107.04
C ALA A 488 -5.65 80.44 -107.85
N ALA A 489 -4.69 79.50 -107.96
CA ALA A 489 -3.52 79.66 -108.81
C ALA A 489 -3.89 79.77 -110.30
N GLY A 490 -4.83 78.95 -110.78
CA GLY A 490 -5.34 79.04 -112.15
C GLY A 490 -6.04 80.38 -112.44
N VAL A 491 -6.79 80.93 -111.48
CA VAL A 491 -7.39 82.27 -111.61
C VAL A 491 -6.32 83.36 -111.69
N ALA A 492 -5.24 83.25 -110.91
CA ALA A 492 -4.13 84.21 -110.95
C ALA A 492 -3.45 84.24 -112.33
N GLU A 493 -3.25 83.08 -112.96
CA GLU A 493 -2.70 82.97 -114.30
C GLU A 493 -3.60 83.63 -115.35
N LEU A 494 -4.92 83.43 -115.25
CA LEU A 494 -5.89 84.09 -116.14
C LEU A 494 -5.88 85.62 -115.95
N LEU A 495 -5.75 86.11 -114.72
CA LEU A 495 -5.66 87.55 -114.44
C LEU A 495 -4.38 88.16 -115.03
N ASP A 496 -3.25 87.46 -114.98
CA ASP A 496 -1.99 87.90 -115.59
C ASP A 496 -2.13 88.01 -117.12
N GLN A 497 -2.75 87.01 -117.76
CA GLN A 497 -3.06 87.05 -119.20
C GLN A 497 -3.99 88.21 -119.55
N ILE A 498 -5.04 88.48 -118.75
CA ILE A 498 -5.94 89.61 -118.96
C ILE A 498 -5.20 90.94 -118.79
N GLY A 499 -4.33 91.04 -117.79
CA GLY A 499 -3.47 92.21 -117.56
C GLY A 499 -2.54 92.47 -118.74
N GLU A 500 -1.92 91.42 -119.30
CA GLU A 500 -1.10 91.51 -120.50
C GLU A 500 -1.92 91.98 -121.72
N ILE A 501 -3.13 91.43 -121.91
CA ILE A 501 -4.05 91.87 -122.97
C ILE A 501 -4.42 93.34 -122.80
N ALA A 502 -4.69 93.79 -121.57
CA ALA A 502 -5.01 95.17 -121.26
C ALA A 502 -3.82 96.10 -121.56
N GLN A 503 -2.59 95.74 -121.16
CA GLN A 503 -1.38 96.51 -121.50
C GLN A 503 -1.13 96.58 -123.01
N ARG A 504 -1.28 95.46 -123.73
CA ARG A 504 -1.18 95.43 -125.20
C ARG A 504 -2.26 96.31 -125.84
N SER A 505 -3.47 96.32 -125.28
CA SER A 505 -4.58 97.16 -125.75
C SER A 505 -4.34 98.64 -125.48
N ASP A 506 -3.73 99.00 -124.35
CA ASP A 506 -3.30 100.38 -124.06
C ASP A 506 -2.21 100.86 -125.03
N LEU A 507 -1.21 100.01 -125.33
CA LEU A 507 -0.19 100.32 -126.35
C LEU A 507 -0.78 100.46 -127.76
N LEU A 508 -1.76 99.61 -128.12
CA LEU A 508 -2.51 99.73 -129.38
C LEU A 508 -3.30 101.04 -129.42
N ALA A 509 -3.96 101.41 -128.32
CA ALA A 509 -4.70 102.65 -128.18
C ALA A 509 -3.78 103.89 -128.23
N LEU A 510 -2.59 103.83 -127.63
CA LEU A 510 -1.56 104.87 -127.71
C LEU A 510 -1.07 105.06 -129.15
N ASN A 511 -0.77 103.96 -129.85
CA ASN A 511 -0.42 103.99 -131.27
C ASN A 511 -1.56 104.56 -132.12
N GLY A 512 -2.80 104.17 -131.84
CA GLY A 512 -4.00 104.71 -132.49
C GLY A 512 -4.19 106.21 -132.25
N SER A 513 -3.93 106.69 -131.04
CA SER A 513 -3.98 108.12 -130.70
C SER A 513 -2.88 108.92 -131.41
N LEU A 514 -1.68 108.36 -131.54
CA LEU A 514 -0.57 108.99 -132.27
C LEU A 514 -0.87 109.11 -133.77
N GLU A 515 -1.41 108.05 -134.37
CA GLU A 515 -1.76 108.06 -135.79
C GLU A 515 -2.97 108.98 -136.08
N ALA A 516 -3.92 109.08 -135.14
CA ALA A 516 -5.01 110.04 -135.21
C ALA A 516 -4.53 111.50 -135.15
N VAL A 517 -3.50 111.82 -134.34
CA VAL A 517 -2.84 113.13 -134.33
C VAL A 517 -2.12 113.41 -135.65
N ARG A 518 -1.46 112.41 -136.24
CA ARG A 518 -0.80 112.52 -137.56
C ARG A 518 -1.79 112.78 -138.71
N ALA A 519 -3.00 112.24 -138.64
CA ALA A 519 -4.04 112.40 -139.66
C ALA A 519 -4.79 113.76 -139.61
N GLY A 520 -4.50 114.61 -138.62
CA GLY A 520 -5.09 115.96 -138.51
C GLY A 520 -6.63 115.94 -138.37
N ASP A 521 -7.34 116.76 -139.15
CA ASP A 521 -8.79 116.90 -139.05
C ASP A 521 -9.59 115.63 -139.40
N ALA A 522 -9.04 114.75 -140.25
CA ALA A 522 -9.66 113.47 -140.60
C ALA A 522 -9.56 112.41 -139.48
N GLY A 523 -8.64 112.61 -138.50
CA GLY A 523 -8.37 111.66 -137.42
C GLY A 523 -9.21 111.82 -136.16
N ARG A 524 -10.06 112.86 -136.05
CA ARG A 524 -10.77 113.19 -134.78
C ARG A 524 -11.65 112.06 -134.24
N GLY A 525 -12.36 111.33 -135.12
CA GLY A 525 -13.18 110.18 -134.71
C GLY A 525 -12.34 108.99 -134.20
N PHE A 526 -11.18 108.75 -134.83
CA PHE A 526 -10.22 107.73 -134.39
C PHE A 526 -9.54 108.10 -133.07
N ALA A 527 -9.21 109.37 -132.85
CA ALA A 527 -8.67 109.85 -131.59
C ALA A 527 -9.63 109.61 -130.41
N LEU A 528 -10.95 109.79 -130.63
CA LEU A 528 -11.96 109.51 -129.60
C LEU A 528 -12.04 108.02 -129.27
N VAL A 529 -12.05 107.14 -130.28
CA VAL A 529 -12.06 105.68 -130.08
C VAL A 529 -10.78 105.21 -129.39
N ALA A 530 -9.62 105.75 -129.77
CA ALA A 530 -8.35 105.45 -129.13
C ALA A 530 -8.32 105.91 -127.65
N ALA A 531 -8.84 107.09 -127.33
CA ALA A 531 -8.95 107.57 -125.96
C ALA A 531 -9.91 106.70 -125.11
N GLU A 532 -11.02 106.22 -125.69
CA GLU A 532 -11.95 105.34 -125.00
C GLU A 532 -11.39 103.91 -124.81
N MET A 533 -10.67 103.38 -125.81
CA MET A 533 -9.95 102.10 -125.70
C MET A 533 -8.85 102.16 -124.64
N ARG A 534 -8.10 103.27 -124.57
CA ARG A 534 -7.12 103.52 -123.52
C ARG A 534 -7.76 103.57 -122.14
N ARG A 535 -8.85 104.33 -121.97
CA ARG A 535 -9.63 104.36 -120.72
C ARG A 535 -10.15 102.97 -120.32
N LEU A 536 -10.59 102.17 -121.28
CA LEU A 536 -11.04 100.80 -121.04
C LEU A 536 -9.88 99.92 -120.60
N ALA A 537 -8.72 100.00 -121.27
CA ALA A 537 -7.51 99.26 -120.90
C ALA A 537 -6.98 99.64 -119.51
N GLU A 538 -6.95 100.94 -119.18
CA GLU A 538 -6.61 101.46 -117.84
C GLU A 538 -7.60 100.94 -116.78
N ARG A 539 -8.90 100.92 -117.07
CA ARG A 539 -9.94 100.38 -116.17
C ARG A 539 -9.84 98.87 -115.99
N VAL A 540 -9.55 98.11 -117.04
CA VAL A 540 -9.31 96.66 -116.97
C VAL A 540 -8.06 96.38 -116.14
N THR A 541 -6.97 97.14 -116.33
CA THR A 541 -5.74 97.00 -115.54
C THR A 541 -5.98 97.28 -114.06
N GLY A 542 -6.74 98.34 -113.74
CA GLY A 542 -7.16 98.63 -112.36
C GLY A 542 -7.97 97.49 -111.75
N THR A 543 -8.96 96.97 -112.50
CA THR A 543 -9.80 95.85 -112.05
C THR A 543 -8.98 94.56 -111.83
N VAL A 544 -8.06 94.24 -112.74
CA VAL A 544 -7.14 93.10 -112.59
C VAL A 544 -6.28 93.25 -111.34
N THR A 545 -5.81 94.46 -111.06
CA THR A 545 -5.01 94.76 -109.86
C THR A 545 -5.83 94.54 -108.58
N ASP A 546 -7.05 95.08 -108.53
CA ASP A 546 -7.96 94.91 -107.38
C ASP A 546 -8.32 93.43 -107.14
N VAL A 547 -8.65 92.68 -108.20
CA VAL A 547 -8.97 91.24 -108.09
C VAL A 547 -7.73 90.43 -107.70
N SER A 548 -6.54 90.79 -108.20
CA SER A 548 -5.29 90.13 -107.83
C SER A 548 -4.94 90.35 -106.35
N GLU A 549 -5.19 91.55 -105.81
CA GLU A 549 -5.03 91.84 -104.39
C GLU A 549 -6.01 91.00 -103.53
N GLN A 550 -7.29 90.92 -103.92
CA GLN A 550 -8.26 90.06 -103.25
C GLN A 550 -7.86 88.57 -103.30
N LEU A 551 -7.37 88.10 -104.45
CA LEU A 551 -6.91 86.72 -104.63
C LEU A 551 -5.66 86.43 -103.79
N ALA A 552 -4.75 87.38 -103.64
CA ALA A 552 -3.63 87.27 -102.72
C ALA A 552 -4.10 87.14 -101.26
N GLY A 553 -5.10 87.92 -100.85
CA GLY A 553 -5.74 87.80 -99.54
C GLY A 553 -6.37 86.42 -99.31
N ILE A 554 -7.07 85.87 -100.31
CA ILE A 554 -7.64 84.52 -100.27
C ILE A 554 -6.56 83.45 -100.13
N ARG A 555 -5.43 83.57 -100.85
CA ARG A 555 -4.30 82.62 -100.74
C ARG A 555 -3.66 82.65 -99.35
N VAL A 556 -3.49 83.83 -98.76
CA VAL A 556 -2.99 83.97 -97.37
C VAL A 556 -3.96 83.32 -96.38
N ALA A 557 -5.27 83.55 -96.55
CA ALA A 557 -6.29 82.89 -95.71
C ALA A 557 -6.29 81.36 -95.90
N GLY A 558 -6.10 80.87 -97.12
CA GLY A 558 -5.97 79.45 -97.45
C GLY A 558 -4.78 78.80 -96.75
N ALA A 559 -3.59 79.41 -96.85
CA ALA A 559 -2.38 78.92 -96.18
C ALA A 559 -2.51 78.94 -94.64
N SER A 560 -3.15 79.97 -94.09
CA SER A 560 -3.45 80.01 -92.64
C SER A 560 -4.41 78.90 -92.24
N THR A 561 -5.40 78.59 -93.08
CA THR A 561 -6.36 77.51 -92.82
C THR A 561 -5.65 76.15 -92.90
N GLU A 562 -4.79 75.93 -93.89
CA GLU A 562 -3.96 74.71 -94.00
C GLU A 562 -3.12 74.48 -92.74
N ALA A 563 -2.41 75.51 -92.25
CA ALA A 563 -1.62 75.43 -91.03
C ALA A 563 -2.46 75.14 -89.77
N ALA A 564 -3.68 75.69 -89.68
CA ALA A 564 -4.62 75.39 -88.60
C ALA A 564 -5.17 73.95 -88.69
N THR A 565 -5.35 73.45 -89.92
CA THR A 565 -5.85 72.10 -90.21
C THR A 565 -4.78 71.05 -89.85
N GLU A 566 -3.50 71.27 -90.18
CA GLU A 566 -2.42 70.36 -89.76
C GLU A 566 -2.26 70.32 -88.23
N ARG A 567 -2.36 71.47 -87.55
CA ARG A 567 -2.41 71.49 -86.07
C ARG A 567 -3.60 70.71 -85.51
N SER A 568 -4.76 70.80 -86.15
CA SER A 568 -5.95 70.04 -85.75
C SER A 568 -5.73 68.53 -85.93
N ARG A 569 -5.02 68.13 -86.98
CA ARG A 569 -4.63 66.73 -87.25
C ARG A 569 -3.71 66.20 -86.16
N GLU A 570 -2.66 66.95 -85.84
CA GLU A 570 -1.72 66.60 -84.76
C GLU A 570 -2.43 66.49 -83.41
N LEU A 571 -3.33 67.44 -83.10
CA LEU A 571 -4.11 67.43 -81.86
C LEU A 571 -5.04 66.20 -81.79
N ALA A 572 -5.70 65.84 -82.88
CA ALA A 572 -6.55 64.65 -82.95
C ALA A 572 -5.73 63.36 -82.73
N GLU A 573 -4.55 63.24 -83.36
CA GLU A 573 -3.66 62.09 -83.14
C GLU A 573 -3.17 61.98 -81.71
N ASN A 574 -2.77 63.10 -81.10
CA ASN A 574 -2.33 63.14 -79.72
C ASN A 574 -3.48 62.81 -78.74
N THR A 575 -4.69 63.30 -79.03
CA THR A 575 -5.90 62.97 -78.27
C THR A 575 -6.21 61.47 -78.34
N ALA A 576 -6.13 60.88 -79.54
CA ALA A 576 -6.32 59.44 -79.71
C ALA A 576 -5.22 58.62 -79.00
N LYS A 577 -3.95 59.05 -79.02
CA LYS A 577 -2.87 58.40 -78.25
C LYS A 577 -3.14 58.47 -76.74
N ALA A 578 -3.55 59.63 -76.24
CA ALA A 578 -3.88 59.83 -74.83
C ALA A 578 -5.04 58.94 -74.38
N ALA A 579 -6.13 58.90 -75.15
CA ALA A 579 -7.29 58.09 -74.85
C ALA A 579 -7.00 56.58 -74.87
N ARG A 580 -6.18 56.09 -75.83
CA ARG A 580 -5.67 54.71 -75.82
C ARG A 580 -4.88 54.39 -74.55
N LYS A 581 -3.99 55.29 -74.13
CA LYS A 581 -3.17 55.12 -72.92
C LYS A 581 -4.06 55.07 -71.67
N ILE A 582 -5.05 55.96 -71.56
CA ILE A 582 -6.03 55.97 -70.46
C ILE A 582 -6.76 54.62 -70.41
N SER A 583 -7.33 54.16 -71.53
CA SER A 583 -8.05 52.89 -71.59
C SER A 583 -7.18 51.70 -71.15
N GLN A 584 -5.91 51.65 -71.57
CA GLN A 584 -4.98 50.60 -71.17
C GLN A 584 -4.69 50.62 -69.66
N GLU A 585 -4.43 51.79 -69.08
CA GLU A 585 -4.14 51.92 -67.65
C GLU A 585 -5.39 51.63 -66.80
N THR A 586 -6.55 52.08 -67.23
CA THR A 586 -7.83 51.80 -66.55
C THR A 586 -8.18 50.31 -66.60
N ARG A 587 -7.92 49.60 -67.70
CA ARG A 587 -8.05 48.13 -67.75
C ARG A 587 -7.10 47.42 -66.78
N ARG A 588 -5.87 47.95 -66.63
CA ARG A 588 -4.91 47.43 -65.65
C ARG A 588 -5.41 47.64 -64.22
N GLN A 589 -5.95 48.82 -63.92
CA GLN A 589 -6.62 49.11 -62.65
C GLN A 589 -7.82 48.19 -62.42
N GLY A 590 -8.66 47.94 -63.42
CA GLY A 590 -9.82 47.03 -63.32
C GLY A 590 -9.41 45.63 -62.83
N ARG A 591 -8.40 45.03 -63.47
CA ARG A 591 -7.86 43.73 -63.01
C ARG A 591 -7.28 43.78 -61.59
N SER A 592 -6.60 44.87 -61.22
CA SER A 592 -6.11 45.04 -59.85
C SER A 592 -7.25 45.16 -58.84
N THR A 593 -8.39 45.71 -59.27
CA THR A 593 -9.59 45.88 -58.45
C THR A 593 -10.29 44.53 -58.24
N GLU A 594 -10.34 43.67 -59.27
CA GLU A 594 -10.83 42.28 -59.16
C GLU A 594 -10.00 41.47 -58.15
N LEU A 595 -8.67 41.56 -58.21
CA LEU A 595 -7.78 40.91 -57.22
C LEU A 595 -8.02 41.43 -55.79
N LEU A 596 -8.33 42.72 -55.65
CA LEU A 596 -8.70 43.29 -54.36
C LEU A 596 -10.03 42.75 -53.85
N VAL A 597 -11.03 42.54 -54.72
CA VAL A 597 -12.31 41.91 -54.33
C VAL A 597 -12.08 40.50 -53.79
N GLU A 598 -11.23 39.70 -54.46
CA GLU A 598 -10.90 38.35 -54.00
C GLU A 598 -10.15 38.38 -52.65
N ALA A 599 -9.16 39.28 -52.50
CA ALA A 599 -8.44 39.45 -51.25
C ALA A 599 -9.37 39.86 -50.10
N VAL A 600 -10.33 40.77 -50.34
CA VAL A 600 -11.33 41.18 -49.34
C VAL A 600 -12.21 39.99 -48.93
N HIS A 601 -12.65 39.15 -49.87
CA HIS A 601 -13.39 37.93 -49.54
C HIS A 601 -12.58 36.98 -48.64
N GLY A 602 -11.30 36.75 -48.97
CA GLY A 602 -10.43 35.91 -48.14
C GLY A 602 -10.22 36.46 -46.72
N VAL A 603 -10.16 37.78 -46.56
CA VAL A 603 -10.08 38.40 -45.22
C VAL A 603 -11.41 38.29 -44.46
N VAL A 604 -12.56 38.40 -45.14
CA VAL A 604 -13.88 38.18 -44.52
C VAL A 604 -14.02 36.76 -44.00
N GLU A 605 -13.61 35.75 -44.78
CA GLU A 605 -13.61 34.35 -44.34
C GLU A 605 -12.67 34.11 -43.14
N SER A 606 -11.48 34.72 -43.18
CA SER A 606 -10.53 34.68 -42.06
C SER A 606 -11.11 35.31 -40.79
N ALA A 607 -11.81 36.44 -40.92
CA ALA A 607 -12.48 37.10 -39.79
C ALA A 607 -13.63 36.25 -39.21
N ALA A 608 -14.40 35.56 -40.05
CA ALA A 608 -15.45 34.64 -39.61
C ALA A 608 -14.87 33.43 -38.84
N THR A 609 -13.76 32.88 -39.32
CA THR A 609 -13.03 31.79 -38.65
C THR A 609 -12.50 32.26 -37.30
N ALA A 610 -11.90 33.45 -37.22
CA ALA A 610 -11.43 34.05 -35.98
C ALA A 610 -12.57 34.27 -34.96
N SER A 611 -13.75 34.70 -35.40
CA SER A 611 -14.93 34.85 -34.54
C SER A 611 -15.40 33.51 -33.95
N THR A 612 -15.40 32.44 -34.76
CA THR A 612 -15.73 31.08 -34.29
C THR A 612 -14.71 30.59 -33.25
N ALA A 613 -13.42 30.77 -33.52
CA ALA A 613 -12.36 30.43 -32.58
C ALA A 613 -12.45 31.21 -31.26
N THR A 614 -12.84 32.50 -31.34
CA THR A 614 -13.07 33.36 -30.17
C THR A 614 -14.21 32.83 -29.30
N THR A 615 -15.31 32.39 -29.92
CA THR A 615 -16.45 31.78 -29.22
C THR A 615 -16.06 30.47 -28.53
N GLN A 616 -15.27 29.62 -29.18
CA GLN A 616 -14.75 28.39 -28.57
C GLN A 616 -13.82 28.69 -27.39
N THR A 617 -12.94 29.69 -27.53
CA THR A 617 -12.01 30.11 -26.48
C THR A 617 -12.76 30.64 -25.26
N ARG A 618 -13.88 31.36 -25.46
CA ARG A 618 -14.78 31.76 -24.36
C ARG A 618 -15.27 30.56 -23.56
N ALA A 619 -15.85 29.58 -24.25
CA ALA A 619 -16.41 28.38 -23.60
C ALA A 619 -15.34 27.61 -22.83
N GLN A 620 -14.11 27.53 -23.37
CA GLN A 620 -12.97 26.93 -22.67
C GLN A 620 -12.57 27.72 -21.43
N ALA A 621 -12.53 29.06 -21.49
CA ALA A 621 -12.22 29.89 -20.35
C ALA A 621 -13.28 29.78 -19.24
N GLU A 622 -14.56 29.72 -19.60
CA GLU A 622 -15.67 29.43 -18.66
C GLU A 622 -15.50 28.05 -18.00
N GLY A 623 -15.15 27.02 -18.78
CA GLY A 623 -14.85 25.69 -18.26
C GLY A 623 -13.67 25.68 -17.28
N LEU A 624 -12.57 26.37 -17.60
CA LEU A 624 -11.43 26.53 -16.70
C LEU A 624 -11.81 27.23 -15.39
N ARG A 625 -12.64 28.29 -15.48
CA ARG A 625 -13.16 29.00 -14.30
C ARG A 625 -13.99 28.05 -13.42
N ALA A 626 -14.87 27.26 -14.01
CA ALA A 626 -15.69 26.29 -13.29
C ALA A 626 -14.84 25.18 -12.63
N HIS A 627 -13.78 24.72 -13.30
CA HIS A 627 -12.84 23.75 -12.72
C HIS A 627 -12.05 24.35 -11.56
N ALA A 628 -11.54 25.58 -11.69
CA ALA A 628 -10.89 26.31 -10.61
C ALA A 628 -11.80 26.45 -9.38
N ASP A 629 -13.05 26.90 -9.58
CA ASP A 629 -14.02 27.04 -8.49
C ASP A 629 -14.37 25.68 -7.87
N SER A 630 -14.38 24.60 -8.65
CA SER A 630 -14.59 23.24 -8.14
C SER A 630 -13.42 22.75 -7.28
N LEU A 631 -12.18 22.99 -7.71
CA LEU A 631 -10.98 22.67 -6.93
C LEU A 631 -10.94 23.50 -5.65
N GLU A 632 -11.31 24.77 -5.70
CA GLU A 632 -11.40 25.63 -4.51
C GLU A 632 -12.44 25.10 -3.51
N ARG A 633 -13.62 24.66 -3.98
CA ARG A 633 -14.62 24.03 -3.10
C ARG A 633 -14.14 22.72 -2.49
N LEU A 634 -13.47 21.87 -3.27
CA LEU A 634 -12.93 20.60 -2.77
C LEU A 634 -11.85 20.84 -1.71
N THR A 635 -10.93 21.76 -1.96
CA THR A 635 -9.86 22.10 -1.01
C THR A 635 -10.36 22.83 0.23
N ARG A 636 -11.43 23.63 0.14
CA ARG A 636 -12.08 24.25 1.32
C ARG A 636 -12.67 23.27 2.31
N SER A 637 -12.95 22.03 1.91
CA SER A 637 -13.41 21.00 2.84
C SER A 637 -12.32 20.51 3.79
N PHE A 638 -11.05 20.81 3.48
CA PHE A 638 -9.91 20.50 4.34
C PHE A 638 -9.55 21.68 5.24
N GLU A 639 -9.33 21.40 6.52
CA GLU A 639 -8.87 22.37 7.50
C GLU A 639 -7.34 22.27 7.61
N LEU A 640 -6.64 23.33 7.22
CA LEU A 640 -5.18 23.36 7.12
C LEU A 640 -4.53 23.84 8.42
N ARG A 641 -3.29 23.42 8.68
CA ARG A 641 -2.54 23.81 9.88
C ARG A 641 -2.20 25.30 9.95
N GLY A 642 -1.99 25.93 8.79
CA GLY A 642 -1.66 27.36 8.68
C GLY A 642 -2.83 28.25 8.26
N GLY A 643 -4.07 27.76 8.34
CA GLY A 643 -5.29 28.43 7.89
C GLY A 643 -5.92 29.37 8.90
#